data_AF-A0A1W9Q086-F1
#
_entry.id   AF-A0A1W9Q086-F1
#
_cell.length_a   1.000
_cell.length_b   1.000
_cell.length_c   1.000
_cell.angle_alpha   90.00
_cell.angle_beta   90.00
_cell.angle_gamma   90.00
#
_symmetry.space_group_name_H-M   'P 1'
#
loop_
_entity.id
_entity.type
_entity.pdbx_description
1 polymer ?
#
loop_
_entity_poly.entity_id
_entity_poly.type
_entity_poly.pdbx_seq_one_letter_code
_entity_poly.pdbx_strand_id
1 'polypeptide(L)'
;MSKIRAFFAFTLRAFFWLILVLTWIALSASIFWDSIYPSEKIIPEERNPVQNGYNYLIIAPATLKESASKWAEFRESDYQVELSLLLDEDTRWDEQMKEISQRIADEGAQTDESRIKEIVGEVLNEYTLENQIKEIIQETYKQSGEPYPFFVLLIGSEDPNDSSYLPRHRYIVPEEEANFLPFHDIEGDAGYTFDTNNDRWLPIAIGRIPLSDNFSVLQKLKNTHTYENNPLNGLEHTQVNIIASDGGWGPVFAKSTELALQKVIETELSLDTNYHVINGNYESVYSVPKEQYTQEIIKSFEMNPLWVSYVGHGGSGLGPAHISEKEYAEMFTVEDVSSVGNAQNTMMTFVSCTSEELAKPLFSNPGGPIATISSSRITFAYSNTFLQKDLMLLLINDQVSAVGEWMRLAKIAYRKPEMNRSFLIWLARTYLDPVLETILGADPSTGVITYKEIIDYQIYTYNLYGDPALQIPHAKRTIDIQSRSFLTRKNSFLFFDGKSDLDEGAPLLVFIKYYPGKIPVIDSAIPANSVESFNAANDFILGATAVTTQKDGTFSGSIEVPDVPNGAYVLEVITPKTPTSVGHDIVYIGFPFLFLFYNSKTWWLVLTIVFFASLFRSIKKRLNICNRSAPHLTSPKMGEELILPRSGWS
;
A
#
# COMPACT_ATOMS: atom_id res chain seq x y z
N MET A 1 -4.20 24.14 -53.63
CA MET A 1 -3.30 24.26 -52.44
C MET A 1 -3.84 25.13 -51.31
N SER A 2 -4.40 26.33 -51.53
CA SER A 2 -4.88 27.20 -50.43
C SER A 2 -6.01 26.57 -49.59
N LYS A 3 -6.97 25.89 -50.23
CA LYS A 3 -8.05 25.15 -49.54
C LYS A 3 -7.52 23.99 -48.67
N ILE A 4 -6.46 23.31 -49.12
CA ILE A 4 -5.82 22.21 -48.38
C ILE A 4 -5.08 22.76 -47.15
N ARG A 5 -4.33 23.86 -47.29
CA ARG A 5 -3.69 24.53 -46.15
C ARG A 5 -4.70 25.06 -45.13
N ALA A 6 -5.83 25.62 -45.61
CA ALA A 6 -6.90 26.08 -44.75
C ALA A 6 -7.58 24.92 -44.01
N PHE A 7 -7.82 23.80 -44.69
CA PHE A 7 -8.34 22.58 -44.07
C PHE A 7 -7.38 22.01 -43.03
N PHE A 8 -6.08 21.89 -43.34
CA PHE A 8 -5.07 21.38 -42.41
C PHE A 8 -4.89 22.29 -41.18
N ALA A 9 -4.88 23.61 -41.37
CA ALA A 9 -4.84 24.56 -40.27
C ALA A 9 -6.12 24.51 -39.41
N PHE A 10 -7.26 24.18 -40.01
CA PHE A 10 -8.51 23.99 -39.30
C PHE A 10 -8.49 22.70 -38.46
N THR A 11 -8.10 21.58 -39.04
CA THR A 11 -8.00 20.29 -38.31
C THR A 11 -6.95 20.35 -37.20
N LEU A 12 -5.77 20.94 -37.43
CA LEU A 12 -4.75 21.08 -36.39
C LEU A 12 -5.23 21.96 -35.22
N ARG A 13 -5.95 23.05 -35.51
CA ARG A 13 -6.54 23.90 -34.47
C ARG A 13 -7.67 23.20 -33.73
N ALA A 14 -8.53 22.48 -34.43
CA ALA A 14 -9.61 21.71 -33.80
C ALA A 14 -9.04 20.62 -32.89
N PHE A 15 -7.99 19.93 -33.33
CA PHE A 15 -7.27 18.95 -32.55
C PHE A 15 -6.61 19.57 -31.31
N PHE A 16 -5.94 20.73 -31.44
CA PHE A 16 -5.38 21.46 -30.31
C PHE A 16 -6.46 21.86 -29.29
N TRP A 17 -7.61 22.38 -29.74
CA TRP A 17 -8.73 22.70 -28.86
C TRP A 17 -9.31 21.46 -28.19
N LEU A 18 -9.40 20.34 -28.90
CA LEU A 18 -9.85 19.07 -28.34
C LEU A 18 -8.91 18.62 -27.22
N ILE A 19 -7.59 18.58 -27.47
CA ILE A 19 -6.59 18.25 -26.44
C ILE A 19 -6.76 19.17 -25.23
N LEU A 20 -6.82 20.48 -25.45
CA LEU A 20 -6.89 21.44 -24.37
C LEU A 20 -8.17 21.30 -23.55
N VAL A 21 -9.32 21.04 -24.20
CA VAL A 21 -10.58 20.75 -23.51
C VAL A 21 -10.51 19.43 -22.75
N LEU A 22 -9.94 18.37 -23.33
CA LEU A 22 -9.77 17.08 -22.67
C LEU A 22 -8.84 17.18 -21.46
N THR A 23 -7.71 17.87 -21.58
CA THR A 23 -6.80 18.18 -20.47
C THR A 23 -7.52 18.98 -19.40
N TRP A 24 -8.34 19.97 -19.79
CA TRP A 24 -9.09 20.79 -18.84
C TRP A 24 -10.17 19.98 -18.10
N ILE A 25 -10.86 19.07 -18.79
CA ILE A 25 -11.83 18.14 -18.17
C ILE A 25 -11.11 17.18 -17.22
N ALA A 26 -9.99 16.58 -17.64
CA ALA A 26 -9.22 15.66 -16.81
C ALA A 26 -8.70 16.32 -15.53
N LEU A 27 -8.17 17.54 -15.64
CA LEU A 27 -7.71 18.30 -14.46
C LEU A 27 -8.87 18.72 -13.55
N SER A 28 -10.02 19.09 -14.11
CA SER A 28 -11.22 19.39 -13.32
C SER A 28 -11.72 18.15 -12.60
N ALA A 29 -11.80 17.01 -13.29
CA ALA A 29 -12.17 15.72 -12.71
C ALA A 29 -11.21 15.36 -11.58
N SER A 30 -9.90 15.55 -11.77
CA SER A 30 -8.90 15.31 -10.73
C SER A 30 -9.10 16.12 -9.45
N ILE A 31 -9.57 17.36 -9.57
CA ILE A 31 -9.74 18.28 -8.43
C ILE A 31 -11.01 17.98 -7.64
N PHE A 32 -12.04 17.53 -8.35
CA PHE A 32 -13.34 17.19 -7.78
C PHE A 32 -13.53 15.69 -7.59
N TRP A 33 -12.50 14.88 -7.82
CA TRP A 33 -12.60 13.42 -7.84
C TRP A 33 -13.19 12.88 -6.55
N ASP A 34 -12.65 13.29 -5.40
CA ASP A 34 -13.16 12.89 -4.08
C ASP A 34 -14.64 13.26 -3.85
N SER A 35 -15.12 14.32 -4.52
CA SER A 35 -16.52 14.75 -4.43
C SER A 35 -17.43 14.02 -5.42
N ILE A 36 -16.90 13.59 -6.57
CA ILE A 36 -17.64 12.90 -7.63
C ILE A 36 -17.71 11.40 -7.34
N TYR A 37 -16.64 10.86 -6.80
CA TYR A 37 -16.47 9.46 -6.44
C TYR A 37 -16.20 9.39 -4.94
N PRO A 38 -17.23 9.61 -4.08
CA PRO A 38 -17.05 9.44 -2.65
C PRO A 38 -16.52 8.04 -2.44
N SER A 39 -15.31 7.92 -1.87
CA SER A 39 -14.67 6.62 -1.69
C SER A 39 -15.66 5.71 -0.97
N GLU A 40 -16.12 4.67 -1.66
CA GLU A 40 -16.90 3.62 -1.02
C GLU A 40 -16.11 3.16 0.21
N LYS A 41 -16.79 2.94 1.33
CA LYS A 41 -16.08 2.52 2.54
C LYS A 41 -15.38 1.20 2.24
N ILE A 42 -14.05 1.27 2.12
CA ILE A 42 -13.18 0.12 1.87
C ILE A 42 -13.25 -0.86 3.06
N ILE A 43 -13.46 -0.31 4.26
CA ILE A 43 -13.65 -1.04 5.51
C ILE A 43 -15.13 -1.45 5.62
N PRO A 44 -15.43 -2.76 5.61
CA PRO A 44 -16.77 -3.27 5.91
C PRO A 44 -17.29 -2.74 7.25
N GLU A 45 -18.61 -2.71 7.41
CA GLU A 45 -19.20 -2.38 8.70
C GLU A 45 -18.86 -3.48 9.72
N GLU A 46 -18.55 -3.06 10.95
CA GLU A 46 -18.26 -3.97 12.05
C GLU A 46 -19.49 -4.84 12.35
N ARG A 47 -19.26 -6.15 12.47
CA ARG A 47 -20.27 -7.15 12.79
C ARG A 47 -19.76 -8.01 13.93
N ASN A 48 -20.41 -7.92 15.06
CA ASN A 48 -20.12 -8.79 16.19
C ASN A 48 -20.44 -10.25 15.85
N PRO A 49 -19.69 -11.22 16.41
CA PRO A 49 -20.05 -12.64 16.32
C PRO A 49 -21.43 -12.90 16.92
N VAL A 50 -22.12 -13.91 16.40
CA VAL A 50 -23.39 -14.38 16.96
C VAL A 50 -23.19 -14.96 18.37
N GLN A 51 -24.27 -15.27 19.09
CA GLN A 51 -24.16 -15.92 20.40
C GLN A 51 -23.38 -17.24 20.28
N ASN A 52 -22.28 -17.37 21.01
CA ASN A 52 -21.29 -18.46 20.92
C ASN A 52 -20.47 -18.51 19.61
N GLY A 53 -20.46 -17.43 18.83
CA GLY A 53 -19.55 -17.27 17.71
C GLY A 53 -18.18 -16.76 18.17
N TYR A 54 -17.27 -16.61 17.22
CA TYR A 54 -15.90 -16.17 17.44
C TYR A 54 -15.53 -15.12 16.42
N ASN A 55 -14.62 -14.21 16.78
CA ASN A 55 -14.02 -13.25 15.83
C ASN A 55 -12.49 -13.32 15.79
N TYR A 56 -11.91 -14.32 16.48
CA TYR A 56 -10.50 -14.66 16.41
C TYR A 56 -10.35 -16.19 16.47
N LEU A 57 -9.72 -16.80 15.47
CA LEU A 57 -9.40 -18.21 15.44
C LEU A 57 -7.88 -18.43 15.48
N ILE A 58 -7.41 -19.27 16.39
CA ILE A 58 -6.01 -19.72 16.46
C ILE A 58 -5.95 -21.18 16.04
N ILE A 59 -5.09 -21.50 15.08
CA ILE A 59 -4.83 -22.87 14.65
C ILE A 59 -3.36 -23.21 14.92
N ALA A 60 -3.11 -24.30 15.65
CA ALA A 60 -1.77 -24.77 15.97
C ALA A 60 -1.70 -26.30 16.02
N PRO A 61 -0.55 -26.92 15.72
CA PRO A 61 -0.32 -28.33 16.03
C PRO A 61 -0.35 -28.57 17.54
N ALA A 62 -0.73 -29.77 17.96
CA ALA A 62 -0.77 -30.16 19.37
C ALA A 62 0.58 -29.97 20.12
N THR A 63 1.71 -30.05 19.40
CA THR A 63 3.07 -29.82 19.93
C THR A 63 3.29 -28.38 20.42
N LEU A 64 2.53 -27.41 19.89
CA LEU A 64 2.57 -25.99 20.26
C LEU A 64 1.40 -25.57 21.17
N LYS A 65 0.69 -26.53 21.77
CA LYS A 65 -0.48 -26.27 22.64
C LYS A 65 -0.23 -25.23 23.73
N GLU A 66 0.91 -25.28 24.40
CA GLU A 66 1.22 -24.36 25.50
C GLU A 66 1.26 -22.91 25.02
N SER A 67 2.07 -22.63 24.00
CA SER A 67 2.22 -21.29 23.44
C SER A 67 0.94 -20.78 22.77
N ALA A 68 0.22 -21.65 22.04
CA ALA A 68 -1.07 -21.30 21.43
C ALA A 68 -2.14 -20.97 22.48
N SER A 69 -2.18 -21.71 23.60
CA SER A 69 -3.10 -21.41 24.72
C SER A 69 -2.77 -20.06 25.37
N LYS A 70 -1.49 -19.72 25.50
CA LYS A 70 -1.07 -18.41 26.02
C LYS A 70 -1.38 -17.26 25.06
N TRP A 71 -1.32 -17.51 23.77
CA TRP A 71 -1.78 -16.54 22.76
C TRP A 71 -3.28 -16.32 22.83
N ALA A 72 -4.07 -17.39 23.01
CA ALA A 72 -5.51 -17.32 23.21
C ALA A 72 -5.87 -16.49 24.45
N GLU A 73 -5.27 -16.81 25.62
CA GLU A 73 -5.46 -16.07 26.87
C GLU A 73 -5.19 -14.57 26.72
N PHE A 74 -4.14 -14.21 25.96
CA PHE A 74 -3.82 -12.82 25.67
C PHE A 74 -4.93 -12.12 24.86
N ARG A 75 -5.45 -12.78 23.81
CA ARG A 75 -6.45 -12.21 22.90
C ARG A 75 -7.89 -12.28 23.39
N GLU A 76 -8.20 -13.11 24.39
CA GLU A 76 -9.51 -13.17 25.06
C GLU A 76 -9.92 -11.84 25.72
N SER A 77 -8.97 -10.94 25.98
CA SER A 77 -9.25 -9.60 26.51
C SER A 77 -9.97 -8.69 25.51
N ASP A 78 -9.76 -8.91 24.21
CA ASP A 78 -10.26 -8.06 23.11
C ASP A 78 -11.25 -8.80 22.18
N TYR A 79 -11.19 -10.14 22.14
CA TYR A 79 -11.88 -10.97 21.14
C TYR A 79 -12.57 -12.19 21.74
N GLN A 80 -13.55 -12.72 21.01
CA GLN A 80 -14.10 -14.06 21.24
C GLN A 80 -13.21 -15.07 20.48
N VAL A 81 -12.35 -15.76 21.23
CA VAL A 81 -11.27 -16.60 20.69
C VAL A 81 -11.69 -18.07 20.63
N GLU A 82 -11.42 -18.72 19.50
CA GLU A 82 -11.43 -20.18 19.36
C GLU A 82 -10.00 -20.70 19.16
N LEU A 83 -9.62 -21.75 19.88
CA LEU A 83 -8.33 -22.43 19.72
C LEU A 83 -8.55 -23.84 19.16
N SER A 84 -8.15 -24.05 17.90
CA SER A 84 -8.18 -25.35 17.25
C SER A 84 -6.79 -25.98 17.24
N LEU A 85 -6.65 -27.10 17.95
CA LEU A 85 -5.41 -27.89 17.96
C LEU A 85 -5.51 -29.01 16.93
N LEU A 86 -4.62 -29.02 15.95
CA LEU A 86 -4.55 -30.08 14.95
C LEU A 86 -3.93 -31.33 15.58
N LEU A 87 -4.52 -32.48 15.27
CA LEU A 87 -4.08 -33.79 15.72
C LEU A 87 -2.67 -34.11 15.19
N ASP A 88 -1.92 -34.89 15.97
CA ASP A 88 -0.66 -35.47 15.51
C ASP A 88 -0.91 -36.40 14.30
N GLU A 89 0.16 -36.69 13.55
CA GLU A 89 0.06 -37.48 12.32
C GLU A 89 -0.51 -38.88 12.56
N ASP A 90 -0.13 -39.52 13.68
CA ASP A 90 -0.60 -40.87 14.02
C ASP A 90 -2.12 -40.90 14.24
N THR A 91 -2.65 -39.96 15.01
CA THR A 91 -4.09 -39.88 15.27
C THR A 91 -4.86 -39.53 13.99
N ARG A 92 -4.30 -38.66 13.15
CA ARG A 92 -4.89 -38.29 11.86
C ARG A 92 -4.97 -39.48 10.91
N TRP A 93 -3.92 -40.29 10.86
CA TRP A 93 -3.89 -41.51 10.06
C TRP A 93 -4.95 -42.50 10.52
N ASP A 94 -5.12 -42.67 11.83
CA ASP A 94 -6.17 -43.54 12.39
C ASP A 94 -7.59 -43.07 11.99
N GLU A 95 -7.85 -41.77 12.00
CA GLU A 95 -9.13 -41.19 11.56
C GLU A 95 -9.36 -41.38 10.06
N GLN A 96 -8.35 -41.11 9.23
CA GLN A 96 -8.40 -41.33 7.78
C GLN A 96 -8.68 -42.81 7.46
N MET A 97 -7.98 -43.74 8.11
CA MET A 97 -8.16 -45.17 7.90
C MET A 97 -9.53 -45.67 8.35
N LYS A 98 -10.08 -45.07 9.41
CA LYS A 98 -11.44 -45.35 9.88
C LYS A 98 -12.47 -44.90 8.85
N GLU A 99 -12.31 -43.72 8.24
CA GLU A 99 -13.20 -43.26 7.18
C GLU A 99 -13.10 -44.08 5.90
N ILE A 100 -11.88 -44.38 5.44
CA ILE A 100 -11.65 -45.27 4.29
C ILE A 100 -12.39 -46.60 4.51
N SER A 101 -12.24 -47.18 5.71
CA SER A 101 -12.90 -48.43 6.08
C SER A 101 -14.43 -48.31 6.06
N GLN A 102 -14.97 -47.19 6.52
CA GLN A 102 -16.41 -46.93 6.53
C GLN A 102 -16.96 -46.74 5.11
N ARG A 103 -16.33 -45.94 4.25
CA ARG A 103 -16.75 -45.74 2.85
C ARG A 103 -16.73 -47.04 2.05
N ILE A 104 -15.69 -47.86 2.24
CA ILE A 104 -15.61 -49.20 1.61
C ILE A 104 -16.74 -50.10 2.11
N ALA A 105 -17.07 -50.05 3.41
CA ALA A 105 -18.17 -50.85 3.97
C ALA A 105 -19.54 -50.41 3.42
N ASP A 106 -19.75 -49.11 3.23
CA ASP A 106 -21.01 -48.53 2.75
C ASP A 106 -21.28 -48.82 1.25
N GLU A 107 -20.24 -48.93 0.43
CA GLU A 107 -20.37 -49.36 -0.97
C GLU A 107 -20.64 -50.88 -1.14
N GLY A 108 -20.40 -51.66 -0.08
CA GLY A 108 -20.77 -53.08 0.01
C GLY A 108 -19.79 -54.05 -0.67
N ALA A 109 -20.14 -55.34 -0.69
CA ALA A 109 -19.24 -56.45 -1.08
C ALA A 109 -18.87 -56.51 -2.59
N GLN A 110 -19.27 -55.53 -3.41
CA GLN A 110 -18.96 -55.46 -4.83
C GLN A 110 -17.92 -54.40 -5.21
N THR A 111 -17.34 -53.67 -4.24
CA THR A 111 -16.28 -52.71 -4.52
C THR A 111 -15.04 -53.42 -5.03
N ASP A 112 -14.68 -53.18 -6.29
CA ASP A 112 -13.46 -53.75 -6.87
C ASP A 112 -12.21 -52.96 -6.44
N GLU A 113 -11.03 -53.51 -6.75
CA GLU A 113 -9.76 -52.89 -6.38
C GLU A 113 -9.56 -51.48 -6.97
N SER A 114 -10.14 -51.22 -8.15
CA SER A 114 -10.04 -49.90 -8.79
C SER A 114 -10.82 -48.87 -7.99
N ARG A 115 -12.04 -49.20 -7.56
CA ARG A 115 -12.86 -48.31 -6.75
C ARG A 115 -12.28 -48.12 -5.35
N ILE A 116 -11.70 -49.15 -4.73
CA ILE A 116 -10.99 -48.99 -3.45
C ILE A 116 -9.82 -47.99 -3.59
N LYS A 117 -9.01 -48.08 -4.65
CA LYS A 117 -7.93 -47.13 -4.90
C LYS A 117 -8.44 -45.71 -5.11
N GLU A 118 -9.57 -45.56 -5.79
CA GLU A 118 -10.24 -44.27 -5.97
C GLU A 118 -10.71 -43.70 -4.63
N ILE A 119 -11.44 -44.48 -3.81
CA ILE A 119 -11.87 -44.06 -2.46
C ILE A 119 -10.66 -43.67 -1.60
N VAL A 120 -9.60 -44.47 -1.59
CA VAL A 120 -8.38 -44.15 -0.84
C VAL A 120 -7.77 -42.84 -1.35
N GLY A 121 -7.70 -42.64 -2.68
CA GLY A 121 -7.21 -41.39 -3.27
C GLY A 121 -8.09 -40.19 -2.93
N GLU A 122 -9.42 -40.33 -2.99
CA GLU A 122 -10.40 -39.32 -2.60
C GLU A 122 -10.21 -38.94 -1.12
N VAL A 123 -10.22 -39.91 -0.20
CA VAL A 123 -10.07 -39.63 1.24
C VAL A 123 -8.71 -39.03 1.55
N LEU A 124 -7.62 -39.54 0.97
CA LEU A 124 -6.28 -38.98 1.22
C LEU A 124 -6.14 -37.55 0.69
N ASN A 125 -6.77 -37.23 -0.44
CA ASN A 125 -6.81 -35.86 -0.98
C ASN A 125 -7.71 -34.94 -0.14
N GLU A 126 -8.88 -35.41 0.28
CA GLU A 126 -9.81 -34.66 1.12
C GLU A 126 -9.19 -34.36 2.49
N TYR A 127 -8.50 -35.33 3.09
CA TYR A 127 -7.88 -35.23 4.41
C TYR A 127 -6.44 -34.68 4.41
N THR A 128 -6.06 -33.90 3.39
CA THR A 128 -4.82 -33.13 3.50
C THR A 128 -4.92 -32.15 4.65
N LEU A 129 -3.80 -31.93 5.35
CA LEU A 129 -3.74 -30.96 6.44
C LEU A 129 -4.13 -29.55 5.98
N GLU A 130 -3.83 -29.23 4.72
CA GLU A 130 -4.24 -28.00 4.06
C GLU A 130 -5.77 -27.85 3.98
N ASN A 131 -6.48 -28.88 3.51
CA ASN A 131 -7.94 -28.85 3.40
C ASN A 131 -8.60 -28.76 4.78
N GLN A 132 -8.07 -29.47 5.78
CA GLN A 132 -8.56 -29.38 7.16
C GLN A 132 -8.43 -27.95 7.70
N ILE A 133 -7.28 -27.30 7.51
CA ILE A 133 -7.08 -25.89 7.92
C ILE A 133 -8.10 -24.98 7.21
N LYS A 134 -8.27 -25.16 5.90
CA LYS A 134 -9.23 -24.38 5.11
C LYS A 134 -10.67 -24.54 5.64
N GLU A 135 -11.09 -25.78 5.87
CA GLU A 135 -12.42 -26.12 6.37
C GLU A 135 -12.66 -25.49 7.75
N ILE A 136 -11.76 -25.72 8.71
CA ILE A 136 -11.85 -25.14 10.06
C ILE A 136 -12.00 -23.62 9.98
N ILE A 137 -11.21 -22.93 9.17
CA ILE A 137 -11.29 -21.46 9.02
C ILE A 137 -12.65 -21.04 8.47
N GLN A 138 -13.07 -21.64 7.34
CA GLN A 138 -14.28 -21.21 6.64
C GLN A 138 -15.55 -21.57 7.40
N GLU A 139 -15.59 -22.73 8.03
CA GLU A 139 -16.70 -23.16 8.86
C GLU A 139 -16.81 -22.31 10.13
N THR A 140 -15.71 -22.07 10.84
CA THR A 140 -15.72 -21.23 12.05
C THR A 140 -16.22 -19.82 11.72
N TYR A 141 -15.74 -19.22 10.62
CA TYR A 141 -16.22 -17.91 10.15
C TYR A 141 -17.73 -17.91 9.85
N LYS A 142 -18.23 -18.92 9.12
CA LYS A 142 -19.66 -19.05 8.76
C LYS A 142 -20.53 -19.30 9.99
N GLN A 143 -20.14 -20.22 10.88
CA GLN A 143 -20.86 -20.55 12.11
C GLN A 143 -20.89 -19.39 13.10
N SER A 144 -19.86 -18.53 13.08
CA SER A 144 -19.80 -17.30 13.87
C SER A 144 -20.70 -16.17 13.34
N GLY A 145 -21.41 -16.41 12.23
CA GLY A 145 -22.32 -15.45 11.61
C GLY A 145 -21.62 -14.42 10.73
N GLU A 146 -20.47 -14.78 10.15
CA GLU A 146 -19.67 -13.91 9.28
C GLU A 146 -19.28 -12.57 9.94
N PRO A 147 -18.72 -12.57 11.17
CA PRO A 147 -18.38 -11.33 11.87
C PRO A 147 -17.27 -10.57 11.13
N TYR A 148 -17.14 -9.30 11.46
CA TYR A 148 -16.09 -8.44 10.94
C TYR A 148 -15.65 -7.45 12.01
N PRO A 149 -14.34 -7.31 12.29
CA PRO A 149 -13.24 -8.10 11.73
C PRO A 149 -13.28 -9.58 12.16
N PHE A 150 -12.67 -10.48 11.37
CA PHE A 150 -12.42 -11.88 11.76
C PHE A 150 -10.95 -12.21 11.49
N PHE A 151 -10.24 -12.59 12.54
CA PHE A 151 -8.80 -12.85 12.51
C PHE A 151 -8.49 -14.33 12.56
N VAL A 152 -7.47 -14.77 11.82
CA VAL A 152 -6.94 -16.14 11.87
C VAL A 152 -5.44 -16.11 12.10
N LEU A 153 -4.99 -16.68 13.21
CA LEU A 153 -3.57 -16.85 13.50
C LEU A 153 -3.16 -18.31 13.33
N LEU A 154 -2.21 -18.56 12.44
CA LEU A 154 -1.55 -19.86 12.28
C LEU A 154 -0.26 -19.90 13.10
N ILE A 155 -0.09 -20.88 14.00
CA ILE A 155 1.12 -21.02 14.82
C ILE A 155 1.76 -22.37 14.52
N GLY A 156 2.89 -22.37 13.82
CA GLY A 156 3.61 -23.59 13.46
C GLY A 156 4.63 -23.38 12.33
N SER A 157 5.57 -24.31 12.24
CA SER A 157 6.61 -24.32 11.22
C SER A 157 6.03 -24.52 9.82
N GLU A 158 6.73 -24.03 8.81
CA GLU A 158 6.43 -24.35 7.40
C GLU A 158 7.35 -25.46 6.87
N ASP A 159 8.30 -25.96 7.66
CA ASP A 159 9.15 -27.08 7.29
C ASP A 159 8.36 -28.40 7.41
N PRO A 160 8.13 -29.15 6.32
CA PRO A 160 7.40 -30.41 6.36
C PRO A 160 8.07 -31.50 7.19
N ASN A 161 9.34 -31.33 7.58
CA ASN A 161 10.05 -32.27 8.45
C ASN A 161 9.91 -31.92 9.95
N ASP A 162 9.24 -30.82 10.28
CA ASP A 162 9.07 -30.37 11.65
C ASP A 162 7.77 -30.92 12.27
N SER A 163 7.83 -31.36 13.52
CA SER A 163 6.65 -31.83 14.28
C SER A 163 5.56 -30.78 14.50
N SER A 164 5.88 -29.51 14.22
CA SER A 164 4.98 -28.37 14.27
C SER A 164 4.55 -27.90 12.86
N TYR A 165 4.74 -28.74 11.83
CA TYR A 165 4.41 -28.39 10.46
C TYR A 165 2.94 -27.98 10.28
N LEU A 166 2.75 -26.81 9.70
CA LEU A 166 1.48 -26.30 9.18
C LEU A 166 1.70 -25.89 7.72
N PRO A 167 1.10 -26.59 6.74
CA PRO A 167 1.24 -26.24 5.34
C PRO A 167 0.68 -24.84 5.08
N ARG A 168 1.05 -24.29 3.92
CA ARG A 168 0.35 -23.14 3.33
C ARG A 168 -0.65 -23.65 2.31
N HIS A 169 -1.64 -22.83 1.98
CA HIS A 169 -2.52 -23.15 0.86
C HIS A 169 -1.72 -23.11 -0.44
N ARG A 170 -1.91 -24.13 -1.28
CA ARG A 170 -1.26 -24.23 -2.59
C ARG A 170 -2.27 -23.97 -3.69
N TYR A 171 -2.13 -22.82 -4.34
CA TYR A 171 -2.83 -22.55 -5.59
C TYR A 171 -2.07 -23.17 -6.75
N ILE A 172 -2.68 -24.11 -7.47
CA ILE A 172 -2.11 -24.72 -8.67
C ILE A 172 -2.38 -23.82 -9.87
N VAL A 173 -1.32 -23.32 -10.49
CA VAL A 173 -1.41 -22.50 -11.70
C VAL A 173 -1.75 -23.41 -12.88
N PRO A 174 -2.76 -23.07 -13.71
CA PRO A 174 -3.09 -23.84 -14.90
C PRO A 174 -1.85 -24.05 -15.80
N GLU A 175 -1.71 -25.24 -16.38
CA GLU A 175 -0.50 -25.62 -17.14
C GLU A 175 -0.19 -24.65 -18.28
N GLU A 176 -1.22 -24.18 -18.98
CA GLU A 176 -1.08 -23.20 -20.05
C GLU A 176 -0.41 -21.91 -19.55
N GLU A 177 -0.77 -21.43 -18.37
CA GLU A 177 -0.23 -20.24 -17.73
C GLU A 177 1.14 -20.48 -17.11
N ALA A 178 1.33 -21.66 -16.50
CA ALA A 178 2.61 -22.06 -15.92
C ALA A 178 3.73 -22.20 -16.97
N ASN A 179 3.40 -22.29 -18.26
CA ASN A 179 4.40 -22.20 -19.32
C ASN A 179 4.93 -20.78 -19.55
N PHE A 180 4.18 -19.75 -19.12
CA PHE A 180 4.57 -18.35 -19.18
C PHE A 180 5.13 -17.85 -17.84
N LEU A 181 4.67 -18.44 -16.75
CA LEU A 181 5.14 -18.14 -15.41
C LEU A 181 6.33 -19.02 -15.04
N PRO A 182 7.29 -18.53 -14.25
CA PRO A 182 8.42 -19.33 -13.78
C PRO A 182 8.07 -20.30 -12.63
N PHE A 183 6.79 -20.62 -12.43
CA PHE A 183 6.30 -21.47 -11.34
C PHE A 183 4.98 -22.17 -11.71
N HIS A 184 4.74 -23.35 -11.13
CA HIS A 184 3.52 -24.15 -11.31
C HIS A 184 2.53 -23.99 -10.15
N ASP A 185 2.98 -23.43 -9.03
CA ASP A 185 2.15 -23.21 -7.87
C ASP A 185 2.50 -21.91 -7.14
N ILE A 186 1.54 -21.43 -6.34
CA ILE A 186 1.70 -20.32 -5.43
C ILE A 186 1.32 -20.81 -4.04
N GLU A 187 2.25 -20.70 -3.11
CA GLU A 187 2.03 -21.05 -1.71
C GLU A 187 1.72 -19.78 -0.91
N GLY A 188 0.57 -19.73 -0.25
CA GLY A 188 0.26 -18.59 0.61
C GLY A 188 -1.03 -18.71 1.40
N ASP A 189 -1.02 -18.17 2.61
CA ASP A 189 -2.08 -18.35 3.61
C ASP A 189 -3.38 -17.66 3.21
N ALA A 190 -3.31 -16.64 2.34
CA ALA A 190 -4.50 -15.97 1.84
C ALA A 190 -5.49 -16.96 1.20
N GLY A 191 -5.02 -18.01 0.54
CA GLY A 191 -5.88 -18.96 -0.14
C GLY A 191 -6.83 -19.75 0.77
N TYR A 192 -6.53 -19.85 2.08
CA TYR A 192 -7.48 -20.39 3.05
C TYR A 192 -8.79 -19.59 3.12
N THR A 193 -8.73 -18.31 2.78
CA THR A 193 -9.86 -17.38 2.82
C THR A 193 -10.69 -17.35 1.53
N PHE A 194 -10.28 -18.09 0.49
CA PHE A 194 -11.02 -18.14 -0.77
C PHE A 194 -12.13 -19.21 -0.74
N ASP A 195 -13.38 -18.76 -0.80
CA ASP A 195 -14.57 -19.61 -0.86
C ASP A 195 -14.82 -20.00 -2.32
N THR A 196 -14.31 -21.18 -2.69
CA THR A 196 -14.40 -21.74 -4.03
C THR A 196 -15.85 -21.98 -4.48
N ASN A 197 -16.78 -22.20 -3.54
CA ASN A 197 -18.18 -22.44 -3.88
C ASN A 197 -18.91 -21.17 -4.32
N ASN A 198 -18.45 -20.01 -3.85
CA ASN A 198 -19.06 -18.72 -4.10
C ASN A 198 -18.18 -17.77 -4.94
N ASP A 199 -17.02 -18.25 -5.42
CA ASP A 199 -16.02 -17.47 -6.15
C ASP A 199 -15.71 -16.11 -5.49
N ARG A 200 -15.47 -16.14 -4.17
CA ARG A 200 -15.24 -14.93 -3.39
C ARG A 200 -14.15 -15.08 -2.34
N TRP A 201 -13.45 -13.98 -2.08
CA TRP A 201 -12.58 -13.84 -0.92
C TRP A 201 -13.43 -13.48 0.30
N LEU A 202 -13.30 -14.27 1.37
CA LEU A 202 -13.92 -13.95 2.65
C LEU A 202 -13.16 -12.77 3.30
N PRO A 203 -13.84 -11.87 4.04
CA PRO A 203 -13.20 -10.75 4.72
C PRO A 203 -12.48 -11.20 6.00
N ILE A 204 -11.55 -12.15 5.85
CA ILE A 204 -10.75 -12.75 6.92
C ILE A 204 -9.33 -12.20 6.84
N ALA A 205 -8.81 -11.69 7.95
CA ALA A 205 -7.42 -11.28 8.08
C ALA A 205 -6.60 -12.44 8.65
N ILE A 206 -5.63 -12.95 7.88
CA ILE A 206 -4.81 -14.10 8.25
C ILE A 206 -3.34 -13.71 8.45
N GLY A 207 -2.72 -14.25 9.50
CA GLY A 207 -1.30 -14.11 9.78
C GLY A 207 -0.71 -15.38 10.38
N ARG A 208 0.62 -15.48 10.38
CA ARG A 208 1.35 -16.69 10.80
C ARG A 208 2.51 -16.38 11.74
N ILE A 209 2.72 -17.23 12.74
CA ILE A 209 3.95 -17.32 13.53
C ILE A 209 4.72 -18.56 13.06
N PRO A 210 5.68 -18.43 12.12
CA PRO A 210 6.36 -19.56 11.48
C PRO A 210 7.51 -20.10 12.35
N LEU A 211 7.22 -20.47 13.60
CA LEU A 211 8.19 -20.93 14.60
C LEU A 211 7.84 -22.35 15.03
N SER A 212 8.85 -23.15 15.35
CA SER A 212 8.67 -24.59 15.59
C SER A 212 8.58 -25.03 17.04
N ASP A 213 8.86 -24.13 17.97
CA ASP A 213 8.92 -24.45 19.39
C ASP A 213 8.19 -23.43 20.27
N ASN A 214 7.66 -23.90 21.40
CA ASN A 214 6.89 -23.06 22.33
C ASN A 214 7.71 -21.87 22.87
N PHE A 215 9.03 -22.02 23.07
CA PHE A 215 9.86 -20.95 23.62
C PHE A 215 9.96 -19.78 22.66
N SER A 216 10.24 -20.06 21.38
CA SER A 216 10.32 -19.03 20.33
C SER A 216 8.96 -18.35 20.12
N VAL A 217 7.85 -19.10 20.10
CA VAL A 217 6.49 -18.52 19.99
C VAL A 217 6.16 -17.63 21.19
N LEU A 218 6.44 -18.08 22.42
CA LEU A 218 6.21 -17.28 23.63
C LEU A 218 7.08 -16.02 23.68
N GLN A 219 8.30 -16.07 23.16
CA GLN A 219 9.14 -14.88 23.02
C GLN A 219 8.51 -13.88 22.05
N LYS A 220 7.94 -14.34 20.93
CA LYS A 220 7.23 -13.45 19.99
C LYS A 220 5.95 -12.88 20.61
N LEU A 221 5.18 -13.68 21.35
CA LEU A 221 4.02 -13.21 22.12
C LEU A 221 4.41 -12.11 23.12
N LYS A 222 5.53 -12.27 23.83
CA LYS A 222 6.05 -11.25 24.75
C LYS A 222 6.39 -9.95 24.01
N ASN A 223 6.98 -10.03 22.83
CA ASN A 223 7.26 -8.85 22.00
C ASN A 223 5.95 -8.19 21.56
N THR A 224 4.95 -8.97 21.12
CA THR A 224 3.60 -8.48 20.77
C THR A 224 2.95 -7.74 21.93
N HIS A 225 2.95 -8.35 23.12
CA HIS A 225 2.43 -7.72 24.33
C HIS A 225 3.17 -6.43 24.67
N THR A 226 4.50 -6.40 24.49
CA THR A 226 5.32 -5.22 24.73
C THR A 226 4.96 -4.11 23.75
N TYR A 227 4.84 -4.43 22.46
CA TYR A 227 4.48 -3.50 21.41
C TYR A 227 3.11 -2.84 21.65
N GLU A 228 2.09 -3.63 22.00
CA GLU A 228 0.73 -3.12 22.19
C GLU A 228 0.56 -2.36 23.51
N ASN A 229 1.33 -2.70 24.56
CA ASN A 229 1.17 -2.11 25.90
C ASN A 229 2.21 -1.04 26.29
N ASN A 230 3.36 -0.98 25.60
CA ASN A 230 4.41 0.01 25.85
C ASN A 230 4.64 0.80 24.57
N PRO A 231 3.72 1.72 24.22
CA PRO A 231 3.78 2.32 22.91
C PRO A 231 5.00 3.27 22.87
N LEU A 232 5.65 3.32 21.70
CA LEU A 232 6.89 4.04 21.40
C LEU A 232 6.78 5.54 21.68
N ASN A 233 7.88 6.29 21.69
CA ASN A 233 7.74 7.73 21.81
C ASN A 233 7.09 8.34 20.53
N GLY A 234 6.55 9.57 20.64
CA GLY A 234 5.85 10.21 19.52
C GLY A 234 6.70 10.40 18.25
N LEU A 235 8.04 10.49 18.34
CA LEU A 235 8.90 10.56 17.14
C LEU A 235 8.86 9.24 16.38
N GLU A 236 9.05 8.14 17.10
CA GLU A 236 9.14 6.79 16.54
C GLU A 236 7.82 6.39 15.85
N HIS A 237 6.66 6.71 16.45
CA HIS A 237 5.35 6.44 15.84
C HIS A 237 5.05 7.24 14.57
N THR A 238 5.66 8.40 14.43
CA THR A 238 5.49 9.24 13.25
C THR A 238 6.45 8.90 12.14
N GLN A 239 7.46 8.06 12.40
CA GLN A 239 8.52 7.77 11.44
C GLN A 239 8.17 6.58 10.55
N VAL A 240 8.33 6.74 9.24
CA VAL A 240 8.30 5.65 8.25
C VAL A 240 9.62 5.61 7.49
N ASN A 241 10.13 4.42 7.18
CA ASN A 241 11.37 4.29 6.44
C ASN A 241 11.12 3.56 5.12
N ILE A 242 11.64 4.10 4.03
CA ILE A 242 11.45 3.58 2.68
C ILE A 242 12.81 3.20 2.12
N ILE A 243 12.97 1.94 1.76
CA ILE A 243 14.17 1.38 1.17
C ILE A 243 13.80 0.97 -0.26
N ALA A 244 14.51 1.49 -1.25
CA ALA A 244 14.30 1.15 -2.64
C ALA A 244 15.59 0.56 -3.22
N SER A 245 15.50 -0.59 -3.89
CA SER A 245 16.60 -1.03 -4.76
C SER A 245 16.61 -0.21 -6.05
N ASP A 246 17.71 -0.25 -6.78
CA ASP A 246 17.68 0.19 -8.17
C ASP A 246 17.00 -0.90 -9.03
N GLY A 247 16.11 -0.48 -9.92
CA GLY A 247 15.45 -1.37 -10.88
C GLY A 247 16.26 -1.63 -12.15
N GLY A 248 17.37 -0.91 -12.36
CA GLY A 248 18.24 -1.09 -13.53
C GLY A 248 17.61 -0.64 -14.86
N TRP A 249 16.55 0.17 -14.80
CA TRP A 249 15.82 0.68 -15.97
C TRP A 249 16.43 1.95 -16.59
N GLY A 250 17.62 2.33 -16.12
CA GLY A 250 18.35 3.52 -16.57
C GLY A 250 17.92 4.81 -15.86
N PRO A 251 18.72 5.88 -16.03
CA PRO A 251 18.65 7.09 -15.20
C PRO A 251 17.34 7.87 -15.36
N VAL A 252 16.74 7.86 -16.56
CA VAL A 252 15.46 8.56 -16.81
C VAL A 252 14.33 7.93 -16.01
N PHE A 253 14.23 6.60 -16.01
CA PHE A 253 13.17 5.90 -15.29
C PHE A 253 13.40 5.98 -13.77
N ALA A 254 14.64 5.83 -13.33
CA ALA A 254 15.00 5.98 -11.93
C ALA A 254 14.62 7.38 -11.42
N LYS A 255 14.93 8.44 -12.18
CA LYS A 255 14.54 9.80 -11.80
C LYS A 255 13.03 10.02 -11.82
N SER A 256 12.30 9.47 -12.79
CA SER A 256 10.83 9.59 -12.80
C SER A 256 10.19 8.87 -11.62
N THR A 257 10.74 7.73 -11.19
CA THR A 257 10.26 6.98 -10.03
C THR A 257 10.52 7.75 -8.73
N GLU A 258 11.71 8.34 -8.59
CA GLU A 258 12.03 9.20 -7.45
C GLU A 258 11.10 10.42 -7.38
N LEU A 259 10.83 11.07 -8.52
CA LEU A 259 9.89 12.19 -8.59
C LEU A 259 8.45 11.76 -8.27
N ALA A 260 8.04 10.56 -8.71
CA ALA A 260 6.73 10.02 -8.38
C ALA A 260 6.62 9.73 -6.88
N LEU A 261 7.65 9.14 -6.27
CA LEU A 261 7.71 8.92 -4.81
C LEU A 261 7.64 10.24 -4.06
N GLN A 262 8.46 11.24 -4.42
CA GLN A 262 8.39 12.59 -3.83
C GLN A 262 6.99 13.19 -3.94
N LYS A 263 6.33 13.00 -5.08
CA LYS A 263 4.99 13.51 -5.30
C LYS A 263 3.96 12.82 -4.41
N VAL A 264 4.03 11.50 -4.29
CA VAL A 264 3.18 10.70 -3.41
C VAL A 264 3.40 11.11 -1.96
N ILE A 265 4.65 11.30 -1.52
CA ILE A 265 4.96 11.82 -0.19
C ILE A 265 4.36 13.22 0.01
N GLU A 266 4.50 14.12 -0.97
CA GLU A 266 3.98 15.48 -0.89
C GLU A 266 2.44 15.54 -0.79
N THR A 267 1.73 14.66 -1.50
CA THR A 267 0.27 14.75 -1.60
C THR A 267 -0.46 13.83 -0.63
N GLU A 268 0.12 12.70 -0.28
CA GLU A 268 -0.57 11.64 0.44
C GLU A 268 -0.04 11.43 1.87
N LEU A 269 1.20 11.81 2.17
CA LEU A 269 1.75 11.62 3.51
C LEU A 269 1.15 12.66 4.47
N SER A 270 0.64 12.21 5.61
CA SER A 270 0.13 13.12 6.63
C SER A 270 1.24 14.03 7.17
N LEU A 271 0.90 15.26 7.57
CA LEU A 271 1.88 16.26 8.02
C LEU A 271 2.60 15.88 9.31
N ASP A 272 1.98 15.00 10.11
CA ASP A 272 2.56 14.41 11.31
C ASP A 272 3.40 13.18 11.01
N THR A 273 3.60 12.78 9.75
CA THR A 273 4.46 11.63 9.41
C THR A 273 5.81 12.12 8.93
N ASN A 274 6.87 11.61 9.54
CA ASN A 274 8.27 11.78 9.17
C ASN A 274 8.69 10.59 8.31
N TYR A 275 9.62 10.81 7.38
CA TYR A 275 10.08 9.75 6.49
C TYR A 275 11.59 9.71 6.39
N HIS A 276 12.16 8.54 6.12
CA HIS A 276 13.59 8.36 5.84
C HIS A 276 13.72 7.44 4.63
N VAL A 277 14.53 7.82 3.64
CA VAL A 277 14.65 7.11 2.36
C VAL A 277 16.09 6.65 2.16
N ILE A 278 16.24 5.37 1.80
CA ILE A 278 17.48 4.78 1.29
C ILE A 278 17.21 4.29 -0.13
N ASN A 279 18.01 4.72 -1.10
CA ASN A 279 17.83 4.35 -2.50
C ASN A 279 19.10 3.74 -3.08
N GLY A 280 18.97 2.57 -3.72
CA GLY A 280 20.05 1.84 -4.36
C GLY A 280 20.59 2.48 -5.65
N ASN A 281 19.95 3.52 -6.19
CA ASN A 281 20.46 4.24 -7.36
C ASN A 281 21.53 5.27 -6.93
N TYR A 282 22.80 5.10 -7.33
CA TYR A 282 23.91 6.03 -7.01
C TYR A 282 23.70 7.48 -7.46
N GLU A 283 22.79 7.77 -8.39
CA GLU A 283 22.48 9.15 -8.80
C GLU A 283 21.41 9.82 -7.91
N SER A 284 20.79 9.05 -7.02
CA SER A 284 19.80 9.57 -6.07
C SER A 284 20.49 10.30 -4.93
N VAL A 285 19.89 11.41 -4.49
CA VAL A 285 20.31 12.10 -3.25
C VAL A 285 20.06 11.26 -2.00
N TYR A 286 19.25 10.19 -2.11
CA TYR A 286 18.97 9.21 -1.05
C TYR A 286 19.90 8.00 -1.10
N SER A 287 20.95 8.04 -1.93
CA SER A 287 21.94 6.98 -2.02
C SER A 287 23.08 7.20 -1.03
N VAL A 288 23.59 6.10 -0.47
CA VAL A 288 24.76 6.10 0.41
C VAL A 288 25.94 5.44 -0.30
N PRO A 289 27.19 5.70 0.15
CA PRO A 289 28.34 4.94 -0.32
C PRO A 289 28.14 3.43 -0.13
N LYS A 290 28.71 2.65 -1.04
CA LYS A 290 28.58 1.18 -1.10
C LYS A 290 28.74 0.51 0.27
N GLU A 291 29.77 0.88 1.00
CA GLU A 291 30.16 0.25 2.26
C GLU A 291 29.21 0.59 3.43
N GLN A 292 28.25 1.49 3.22
CA GLN A 292 27.35 2.00 4.26
C GLN A 292 25.91 1.49 4.14
N TYR A 293 25.52 0.84 3.04
CA TYR A 293 24.13 0.37 2.85
C TYR A 293 23.65 -0.52 3.99
N THR A 294 24.39 -1.59 4.32
CA THR A 294 24.02 -2.50 5.41
C THR A 294 23.86 -1.76 6.73
N GLN A 295 24.80 -0.86 7.07
CA GLN A 295 24.78 -0.11 8.32
C GLN A 295 23.60 0.85 8.40
N GLU A 296 23.30 1.57 7.32
CA GLU A 296 22.17 2.50 7.28
C GLU A 296 20.82 1.77 7.27
N ILE A 297 20.73 0.56 6.69
CA ILE A 297 19.54 -0.29 6.79
C ILE A 297 19.34 -0.81 8.22
N ILE A 298 20.40 -1.29 8.88
CA ILE A 298 20.32 -1.70 10.29
C ILE A 298 19.88 -0.52 11.15
N LYS A 299 20.53 0.64 11.00
CA LYS A 299 20.15 1.86 11.71
C LYS A 299 18.70 2.28 11.42
N SER A 300 18.24 2.13 10.18
CA SER A 300 16.85 2.37 9.81
C SER A 300 15.87 1.50 10.60
N PHE A 301 16.20 0.23 10.83
CA PHE A 301 15.41 -0.62 11.72
C PHE A 301 15.53 -0.19 13.20
N GLU A 302 16.74 0.12 13.65
CA GLU A 302 17.01 0.48 15.05
C GLU A 302 16.45 1.84 15.49
N MET A 303 16.05 2.69 14.54
CA MET A 303 15.25 3.89 14.81
C MET A 303 13.83 3.57 15.28
N ASN A 304 13.41 2.29 15.31
CA ASN A 304 12.04 1.84 15.62
C ASN A 304 10.95 2.64 14.89
N PRO A 305 11.04 2.85 13.56
CA PRO A 305 9.94 3.48 12.84
C PRO A 305 8.67 2.64 12.98
N LEU A 306 7.50 3.27 12.86
CA LEU A 306 6.22 2.55 12.78
C LEU A 306 6.26 1.49 11.67
N TRP A 307 6.84 1.86 10.53
CA TRP A 307 6.87 1.03 9.33
C TRP A 307 8.16 1.21 8.54
N VAL A 308 8.78 0.09 8.15
CA VAL A 308 9.84 0.02 7.14
C VAL A 308 9.25 -0.64 5.90
N SER A 309 9.48 -0.04 4.74
CA SER A 309 9.07 -0.59 3.46
C SER A 309 10.25 -0.78 2.56
N TYR A 310 10.40 -1.98 2.01
CA TYR A 310 11.31 -2.26 0.92
C TYR A 310 10.55 -2.43 -0.40
N VAL A 311 11.02 -1.78 -1.47
CA VAL A 311 10.52 -1.95 -2.84
C VAL A 311 11.69 -2.23 -3.76
N GLY A 312 11.67 -3.37 -4.46
CA GLY A 312 12.80 -3.74 -5.31
C GLY A 312 12.80 -5.17 -5.78
N HIS A 313 13.98 -5.68 -6.17
CA HIS A 313 14.18 -7.10 -6.39
C HIS A 313 14.25 -7.86 -5.06
N GLY A 314 13.92 -9.14 -5.03
CA GLY A 314 13.98 -9.92 -3.79
C GLY A 314 14.65 -11.28 -4.01
N GLY A 315 14.55 -12.14 -2.99
CA GLY A 315 15.38 -13.32 -2.79
C GLY A 315 15.93 -13.31 -1.36
N SER A 316 17.14 -13.83 -1.16
CA SER A 316 17.83 -13.87 0.14
C SER A 316 18.39 -12.52 0.61
N GLY A 317 18.07 -11.41 -0.05
CA GLY A 317 18.62 -10.10 0.26
C GLY A 317 17.82 -8.92 -0.32
N LEU A 318 18.21 -7.71 0.10
CA LEU A 318 17.79 -6.43 -0.45
C LEU A 318 18.81 -5.95 -1.48
N GLY A 319 18.34 -5.35 -2.57
CA GLY A 319 19.17 -4.85 -3.65
C GLY A 319 18.66 -5.25 -5.03
N PRO A 320 19.45 -5.00 -6.09
CA PRO A 320 20.78 -4.40 -6.04
C PRO A 320 20.77 -2.89 -5.78
N ALA A 321 21.88 -2.38 -5.26
CA ALA A 321 22.27 -0.98 -5.38
C ALA A 321 23.33 -0.83 -6.46
N HIS A 322 23.09 0.02 -7.47
CA HIS A 322 24.14 0.40 -8.40
C HIS A 322 25.07 1.38 -7.72
N ILE A 323 26.37 1.11 -7.79
CA ILE A 323 27.45 1.97 -7.29
C ILE A 323 27.98 2.83 -8.44
N SER A 324 27.90 2.29 -9.66
CA SER A 324 28.17 2.94 -10.93
C SER A 324 27.38 2.20 -12.03
N GLU A 325 27.50 2.65 -13.28
CA GLU A 325 26.88 1.98 -14.44
C GLU A 325 27.26 0.48 -14.59
N LYS A 326 28.35 0.02 -13.96
CA LYS A 326 28.88 -1.35 -14.15
C LYS A 326 29.09 -2.13 -12.87
N GLU A 327 28.81 -1.54 -11.72
CA GLU A 327 29.09 -2.14 -10.42
C GLU A 327 27.83 -2.12 -9.55
N TYR A 328 27.52 -3.27 -8.94
CA TYR A 328 26.38 -3.46 -8.05
C TYR A 328 26.83 -3.97 -6.68
N ALA A 329 26.04 -3.66 -5.65
CA ALA A 329 26.12 -4.23 -4.32
C ALA A 329 24.77 -4.76 -3.86
N GLU A 330 24.81 -5.81 -3.05
CA GLU A 330 23.70 -6.14 -2.17
C GLU A 330 23.65 -5.09 -1.05
N MET A 331 22.44 -4.70 -0.65
CA MET A 331 22.23 -3.67 0.36
C MET A 331 22.14 -4.26 1.76
N PHE A 332 21.56 -5.47 1.88
CA PHE A 332 21.34 -6.17 3.15
C PHE A 332 21.02 -7.65 2.86
N THR A 333 21.60 -8.60 3.59
CA THR A 333 21.39 -10.04 3.33
C THR A 333 20.87 -10.79 4.55
N VAL A 334 20.59 -12.09 4.41
CA VAL A 334 20.20 -12.96 5.55
C VAL A 334 21.29 -13.02 6.62
N GLU A 335 22.57 -12.94 6.25
CA GLU A 335 23.68 -12.92 7.21
C GLU A 335 23.65 -11.68 8.12
N ASP A 336 23.17 -10.55 7.61
CA ASP A 336 23.08 -9.29 8.33
C ASP A 336 21.94 -9.26 9.37
N VAL A 337 20.96 -10.16 9.26
CA VAL A 337 19.77 -10.22 10.13
C VAL A 337 20.13 -10.27 11.61
N SER A 338 21.19 -11.02 11.96
CA SER A 338 21.66 -11.15 13.34
C SER A 338 22.18 -9.83 13.95
N SER A 339 22.48 -8.85 13.11
CA SER A 339 22.92 -7.51 13.52
C SER A 339 21.77 -6.56 13.84
N VAL A 340 20.52 -6.92 13.52
CA VAL A 340 19.34 -6.11 13.85
C VAL A 340 18.97 -6.35 15.31
N GLY A 341 19.33 -5.43 16.20
CA GLY A 341 19.13 -5.58 17.64
C GLY A 341 17.82 -5.01 18.18
N ASN A 342 17.24 -4.00 17.52
CA ASN A 342 16.19 -3.17 18.09
C ASN A 342 15.13 -2.72 17.07
N ALA A 343 14.39 -3.68 16.50
CA ALA A 343 13.30 -3.44 15.55
C ALA A 343 11.96 -4.02 16.04
N GLN A 344 11.88 -4.45 17.30
CA GLN A 344 10.72 -5.14 17.87
C GLN A 344 9.44 -4.29 17.88
N ASN A 345 9.53 -3.00 17.59
CA ASN A 345 8.37 -2.11 17.49
C ASN A 345 8.11 -1.61 16.07
N THR A 346 8.66 -2.28 15.08
CA THR A 346 8.56 -1.91 13.67
C THR A 346 7.84 -2.98 12.88
N MET A 347 6.97 -2.57 11.97
CA MET A 347 6.43 -3.45 10.92
C MET A 347 7.28 -3.34 9.67
N MET A 348 7.46 -4.44 8.93
CA MET A 348 8.24 -4.47 7.69
C MET A 348 7.40 -4.97 6.52
N THR A 349 7.47 -4.29 5.37
CA THR A 349 6.90 -4.78 4.11
C THR A 349 7.99 -4.99 3.07
N PHE A 350 8.03 -6.17 2.45
CA PHE A 350 8.90 -6.49 1.33
C PHE A 350 8.07 -6.56 0.06
N VAL A 351 7.98 -5.45 -0.67
CA VAL A 351 7.32 -5.39 -1.97
C VAL A 351 8.32 -5.78 -3.07
N SER A 352 8.64 -7.07 -3.08
CA SER A 352 9.62 -7.70 -3.97
C SER A 352 9.32 -9.18 -4.14
N CYS A 353 9.93 -9.84 -5.14
CA CYS A 353 9.80 -11.28 -5.39
C CYS A 353 10.45 -12.14 -4.30
N THR A 354 9.88 -13.30 -3.98
CA THR A 354 10.51 -14.37 -3.17
C THR A 354 11.21 -13.85 -1.90
N SER A 355 10.65 -12.85 -1.26
CA SER A 355 11.28 -12.11 -0.15
C SER A 355 11.17 -12.82 1.20
N GLU A 356 10.44 -13.94 1.25
CA GLU A 356 10.31 -14.77 2.45
C GLU A 356 11.64 -15.33 2.97
N GLU A 357 12.59 -15.59 2.07
CA GLU A 357 13.93 -16.08 2.42
C GLU A 357 14.64 -15.13 3.39
N LEU A 358 14.39 -13.83 3.27
CA LEU A 358 14.88 -12.80 4.19
C LEU A 358 13.87 -12.46 5.28
N ALA A 359 12.58 -12.38 4.95
CA ALA A 359 11.55 -11.93 5.87
C ALA A 359 11.36 -12.87 7.06
N LYS A 360 11.48 -14.18 6.87
CA LYS A 360 11.33 -15.17 7.95
C LYS A 360 12.48 -15.12 8.96
N PRO A 361 13.77 -15.21 8.56
CA PRO A 361 14.87 -15.01 9.51
C PRO A 361 14.78 -13.66 10.23
N LEU A 362 14.42 -12.60 9.51
CA LEU A 362 14.28 -11.27 10.10
C LEU A 362 13.14 -11.18 11.12
N PHE A 363 11.99 -11.81 10.84
CA PHE A 363 10.88 -11.91 11.80
C PHE A 363 11.23 -12.77 13.02
N SER A 364 11.91 -13.91 12.79
CA SER A 364 12.28 -14.86 13.84
C SER A 364 13.41 -14.36 14.73
N ASN A 365 14.23 -13.42 14.24
CA ASN A 365 15.23 -12.75 15.06
C ASN A 365 14.56 -12.06 16.26
N PRO A 366 14.99 -12.33 17.51
CA PRO A 366 14.40 -11.70 18.69
C PRO A 366 14.39 -10.17 18.61
N GLY A 367 15.43 -9.55 18.04
CA GLY A 367 15.53 -8.09 17.83
C GLY A 367 14.85 -7.59 16.56
N GLY A 368 14.22 -8.45 15.76
CA GLY A 368 13.62 -8.10 14.48
C GLY A 368 12.21 -7.51 14.55
N PRO A 369 11.63 -7.14 13.39
CA PRO A 369 10.30 -6.55 13.26
C PRO A 369 9.19 -7.35 13.95
N ILE A 370 8.19 -6.66 14.48
CA ILE A 370 7.05 -7.32 15.14
C ILE A 370 6.15 -8.07 14.16
N ALA A 371 6.07 -7.56 12.94
CA ALA A 371 5.36 -8.16 11.83
C ALA A 371 6.13 -7.93 10.53
N THR A 372 6.09 -8.91 9.62
CA THR A 372 6.66 -8.77 8.28
C THR A 372 5.64 -9.22 7.23
N ILE A 373 5.56 -8.49 6.12
CA ILE A 373 4.76 -8.84 4.95
C ILE A 373 5.73 -9.12 3.81
N SER A 374 5.66 -10.29 3.19
CA SER A 374 6.59 -10.69 2.12
C SER A 374 5.92 -11.61 1.12
N SER A 375 6.59 -11.85 0.00
CA SER A 375 6.05 -12.66 -1.09
C SER A 375 6.72 -14.04 -1.17
N SER A 376 5.93 -15.09 -1.38
CA SER A 376 6.40 -16.48 -1.48
C SER A 376 6.94 -16.88 -2.86
N ARG A 377 6.60 -16.10 -3.89
CA ARG A 377 6.89 -16.34 -5.29
C ARG A 377 7.23 -15.02 -6.00
N ILE A 378 7.43 -15.11 -7.30
CA ILE A 378 7.66 -13.95 -8.15
C ILE A 378 6.42 -13.06 -8.14
N THR A 379 6.67 -11.74 -8.07
CA THR A 379 5.67 -10.69 -8.07
C THR A 379 5.91 -9.76 -9.26
N PHE A 380 4.93 -8.92 -9.59
CA PHE A 380 4.98 -8.08 -10.77
C PHE A 380 5.13 -6.62 -10.37
N ALA A 381 6.11 -5.92 -10.96
CA ALA A 381 6.49 -4.55 -10.58
C ALA A 381 5.32 -3.55 -10.62
N TYR A 382 4.48 -3.65 -11.65
CA TYR A 382 3.29 -2.79 -11.79
C TYR A 382 2.30 -3.03 -10.65
N SER A 383 1.98 -4.29 -10.40
CA SER A 383 1.09 -4.73 -9.32
C SER A 383 1.61 -4.33 -7.93
N ASN A 384 2.92 -4.50 -7.72
CA ASN A 384 3.66 -4.06 -6.54
C ASN A 384 3.54 -2.55 -6.28
N THR A 385 3.50 -1.73 -7.34
CA THR A 385 3.37 -0.27 -7.20
C THR A 385 2.05 0.11 -6.53
N PHE A 386 0.95 -0.56 -6.87
CA PHE A 386 -0.35 -0.28 -6.25
C PHE A 386 -0.46 -0.88 -4.87
N LEU A 387 0.04 -2.11 -4.66
CA LEU A 387 0.08 -2.71 -3.33
C LEU A 387 0.85 -1.79 -2.36
N GLN A 388 2.02 -1.30 -2.75
CA GLN A 388 2.82 -0.37 -1.95
C GLN A 388 2.06 0.92 -1.62
N LYS A 389 1.39 1.50 -2.63
CA LYS A 389 0.57 2.70 -2.45
C LYS A 389 -0.58 2.43 -1.48
N ASP A 390 -1.32 1.34 -1.67
CA ASP A 390 -2.46 1.00 -0.82
C ASP A 390 -2.02 0.72 0.62
N LEU A 391 -0.91 0.01 0.82
CA LEU A 391 -0.29 -0.16 2.14
C LEU A 391 0.00 1.20 2.79
N MET A 392 0.66 2.11 2.08
CA MET A 392 0.98 3.43 2.63
C MET A 392 -0.28 4.24 3.00
N LEU A 393 -1.26 4.32 2.09
CA LEU A 393 -2.48 5.11 2.30
C LEU A 393 -3.34 4.56 3.43
N LEU A 394 -3.51 3.23 3.49
CA LEU A 394 -4.30 2.58 4.54
C LEU A 394 -3.66 2.75 5.91
N LEU A 395 -2.32 2.73 5.98
CA LEU A 395 -1.58 2.93 7.21
C LEU A 395 -1.70 4.38 7.69
N ILE A 396 -1.37 5.36 6.83
CA ILE A 396 -1.18 6.74 7.27
C ILE A 396 -2.49 7.55 7.24
N ASN A 397 -3.31 7.38 6.21
CA ASN A 397 -4.50 8.22 6.00
C ASN A 397 -5.78 7.59 6.54
N ASP A 398 -5.98 6.29 6.31
CA ASP A 398 -7.18 5.61 6.80
C ASP A 398 -7.00 5.02 8.21
N GLN A 399 -5.76 5.04 8.73
CA GLN A 399 -5.40 4.61 10.08
C GLN A 399 -6.00 3.25 10.46
N VAL A 400 -5.87 2.27 9.56
CA VAL A 400 -6.36 0.90 9.80
C VAL A 400 -5.77 0.36 11.09
N SER A 401 -6.63 -0.12 12.00
CA SER A 401 -6.22 -0.37 13.38
C SER A 401 -5.45 -1.66 13.60
N ALA A 402 -5.52 -2.64 12.69
CA ALA A 402 -4.85 -3.93 12.84
C ALA A 402 -4.03 -4.31 11.59
N VAL A 403 -2.88 -4.97 11.78
CA VAL A 403 -1.95 -5.33 10.69
C VAL A 403 -2.55 -6.28 9.67
N GLY A 404 -3.31 -7.29 10.11
CA GLY A 404 -3.98 -8.22 9.21
C GLY A 404 -5.04 -7.54 8.35
N GLU A 405 -5.80 -6.62 8.93
CA GLU A 405 -6.76 -5.79 8.18
C GLU A 405 -6.06 -4.84 7.22
N TRP A 406 -4.96 -4.23 7.64
CA TRP A 406 -4.14 -3.37 6.79
C TRP A 406 -3.69 -4.10 5.52
N MET A 407 -3.14 -5.31 5.67
CA MET A 407 -2.73 -6.14 4.54
C MET A 407 -3.91 -6.63 3.70
N ARG A 408 -4.99 -7.11 4.32
CA ARG A 408 -6.19 -7.61 3.63
C ARG A 408 -6.82 -6.52 2.76
N LEU A 409 -6.99 -5.33 3.33
CA LEU A 409 -7.53 -4.18 2.64
C LEU A 409 -6.63 -3.74 1.49
N ALA A 410 -5.30 -3.74 1.66
CA ALA A 410 -4.38 -3.41 0.58
C ALA A 410 -4.51 -4.37 -0.60
N LYS A 411 -4.61 -5.68 -0.34
CA LYS A 411 -4.84 -6.70 -1.38
C LYS A 411 -6.19 -6.55 -2.10
N ILE A 412 -7.24 -6.14 -1.40
CA ILE A 412 -8.57 -5.96 -1.98
C ILE A 412 -8.70 -4.64 -2.73
N ALA A 413 -8.16 -3.55 -2.18
CA ALA A 413 -8.07 -2.25 -2.83
C ALA A 413 -7.41 -2.37 -4.20
N TYR A 414 -6.40 -3.23 -4.26
CA TYR A 414 -5.73 -3.57 -5.49
C TYR A 414 -6.66 -4.18 -6.56
N ARG A 415 -7.69 -4.98 -6.22
CA ARG A 415 -8.66 -5.54 -7.19
C ARG A 415 -9.71 -4.56 -7.70
N LYS A 416 -9.89 -3.41 -7.03
CA LYS A 416 -10.98 -2.47 -7.30
C LYS A 416 -10.42 -1.08 -7.63
N PRO A 417 -9.94 -0.85 -8.87
CA PRO A 417 -9.34 0.41 -9.29
C PRO A 417 -10.21 1.64 -9.00
N GLU A 418 -11.53 1.49 -9.05
CA GLU A 418 -12.53 2.49 -8.73
C GLU A 418 -12.43 3.05 -7.30
N MET A 419 -11.81 2.31 -6.37
CA MET A 419 -11.60 2.76 -5.00
C MET A 419 -10.38 3.69 -4.85
N ASN A 420 -9.65 3.98 -5.95
CA ASN A 420 -8.54 4.93 -5.90
C ASN A 420 -9.03 6.37 -5.75
N ARG A 421 -8.62 7.02 -4.65
CA ARG A 421 -8.83 8.45 -4.39
C ARG A 421 -8.06 9.36 -5.36
N SER A 422 -6.97 8.87 -5.94
CA SER A 422 -6.24 9.65 -6.94
C SER A 422 -6.79 9.39 -8.34
N PHE A 423 -7.42 10.41 -8.93
CA PHE A 423 -7.89 10.38 -10.32
C PHE A 423 -6.78 10.00 -11.30
N LEU A 424 -5.56 10.51 -11.13
CA LEU A 424 -4.45 10.20 -12.02
C LEU A 424 -4.07 8.73 -11.96
N ILE A 425 -4.13 8.13 -10.76
CA ILE A 425 -3.86 6.71 -10.56
C ILE A 425 -5.00 5.87 -11.12
N TRP A 426 -6.25 6.25 -10.87
CA TRP A 426 -7.41 5.62 -11.50
C TRP A 426 -7.33 5.67 -13.03
N LEU A 427 -6.97 6.82 -13.59
CA LEU A 427 -6.80 7.03 -15.03
C LEU A 427 -5.64 6.17 -15.56
N ALA A 428 -4.52 6.16 -14.86
CA ALA A 428 -3.38 5.32 -15.20
C ALA A 428 -3.81 3.85 -15.26
N ARG A 429 -4.51 3.31 -14.27
CA ARG A 429 -5.00 1.92 -14.31
C ARG A 429 -5.97 1.69 -15.46
N THR A 430 -7.00 2.52 -15.57
CA THR A 430 -8.07 2.40 -16.58
C THR A 430 -7.51 2.33 -18.01
N TYR A 431 -6.43 3.05 -18.30
CA TYR A 431 -5.88 3.16 -19.65
C TYR A 431 -4.53 2.44 -19.86
N LEU A 432 -3.73 2.22 -18.81
CA LEU A 432 -2.46 1.51 -18.92
C LEU A 432 -2.63 0.01 -18.75
N ASP A 433 -3.62 -0.49 -17.98
CA ASP A 433 -3.82 -1.93 -17.81
C ASP A 433 -3.94 -2.65 -19.18
N PRO A 434 -4.76 -2.18 -20.15
CA PRO A 434 -4.85 -2.81 -21.48
C PRO A 434 -3.56 -2.68 -22.31
N VAL A 435 -2.80 -1.60 -22.12
CA VAL A 435 -1.53 -1.37 -22.81
C VAL A 435 -0.45 -2.28 -22.25
N LEU A 436 -0.43 -2.48 -20.94
CA LEU A 436 0.50 -3.36 -20.24
C LEU A 436 0.21 -4.82 -20.55
N GLU A 437 -1.06 -5.24 -20.62
CA GLU A 437 -1.43 -6.56 -21.14
C GLU A 437 -0.81 -6.78 -22.52
N THR A 438 -0.94 -5.80 -23.41
CA THR A 438 -0.36 -5.87 -24.76
C THR A 438 1.17 -5.93 -24.75
N ILE A 439 1.84 -5.16 -23.88
CA ILE A 439 3.31 -5.07 -23.83
C ILE A 439 3.94 -6.30 -23.17
N LEU A 440 3.31 -6.85 -22.12
CA LEU A 440 3.81 -8.01 -21.39
C LEU A 440 3.68 -9.31 -22.19
N GLY A 441 3.19 -9.25 -23.44
CA GLY A 441 3.04 -10.43 -24.28
C GLY A 441 1.89 -11.32 -23.81
N ALA A 442 0.94 -10.79 -23.03
CA ALA A 442 -0.41 -11.32 -23.01
C ALA A 442 -1.02 -10.98 -24.37
N ASP A 443 -0.58 -11.70 -25.40
CA ASP A 443 -1.09 -11.57 -26.75
C ASP A 443 -2.60 -11.81 -26.67
N PRO A 444 -3.46 -10.82 -27.01
CA PRO A 444 -4.91 -10.99 -26.97
C PRO A 444 -5.41 -12.14 -27.87
N SER A 445 -4.56 -12.62 -28.79
CA SER A 445 -4.82 -13.78 -29.63
C SER A 445 -4.34 -15.12 -29.06
N THR A 446 -3.41 -15.13 -28.09
CA THR A 446 -3.07 -16.35 -27.32
C THR A 446 -3.87 -16.46 -26.03
N GLY A 447 -4.27 -15.33 -25.43
CA GLY A 447 -5.21 -15.26 -24.30
C GLY A 447 -4.72 -15.91 -23.01
N VAL A 448 -3.42 -16.09 -22.82
CA VAL A 448 -2.94 -17.04 -21.80
C VAL A 448 -3.00 -16.49 -20.39
N ILE A 449 -2.65 -15.22 -20.14
CA ILE A 449 -2.77 -14.62 -18.79
C ILE A 449 -3.27 -13.18 -18.92
N THR A 450 -4.40 -12.91 -18.29
CA THR A 450 -5.01 -11.58 -18.15
C THR A 450 -4.38 -10.82 -16.97
N TYR A 451 -4.48 -9.49 -16.99
CA TYR A 451 -4.00 -8.70 -15.85
C TYR A 451 -4.80 -9.01 -14.56
N LYS A 452 -6.07 -9.42 -14.69
CA LYS A 452 -6.88 -9.88 -13.56
C LYS A 452 -6.30 -11.15 -12.91
N GLU A 453 -5.84 -12.12 -13.70
CA GLU A 453 -5.20 -13.33 -13.17
C GLU A 453 -3.88 -13.00 -12.47
N ILE A 454 -3.06 -12.10 -13.04
CA ILE A 454 -1.86 -11.57 -12.38
C ILE A 454 -2.19 -10.94 -11.02
N ILE A 455 -3.27 -10.17 -10.95
CA ILE A 455 -3.75 -9.58 -9.70
C ILE A 455 -4.12 -10.68 -8.70
N ASP A 456 -4.89 -11.66 -9.13
CA ASP A 456 -5.37 -12.73 -8.26
C ASP A 456 -4.18 -13.56 -7.74
N TYR A 457 -3.19 -13.87 -8.57
CA TYR A 457 -1.93 -14.51 -8.16
C TYR A 457 -1.20 -13.75 -7.06
N GLN A 458 -1.13 -12.43 -7.19
CA GLN A 458 -0.45 -11.63 -6.18
C GLN A 458 -1.14 -11.67 -4.80
N ILE A 459 -2.46 -11.83 -4.75
CA ILE A 459 -3.19 -11.98 -3.49
C ILE A 459 -2.75 -13.25 -2.75
N TYR A 460 -2.54 -14.35 -3.49
CA TYR A 460 -1.99 -15.58 -2.93
C TYR A 460 -0.53 -15.40 -2.50
N THR A 461 0.29 -14.68 -3.26
CA THR A 461 1.73 -14.64 -3.04
C THR A 461 2.16 -13.94 -1.75
N TYR A 462 1.50 -12.85 -1.35
CA TYR A 462 1.92 -12.09 -0.16
C TYR A 462 1.42 -12.73 1.13
N ASN A 463 2.28 -12.94 2.11
CA ASN A 463 1.97 -13.52 3.42
C ASN A 463 2.30 -12.55 4.57
N LEU A 464 1.50 -12.60 5.64
CA LEU A 464 1.76 -11.87 6.89
C LEU A 464 2.41 -12.82 7.88
N TYR A 465 3.64 -12.50 8.30
CA TYR A 465 4.25 -13.10 9.48
C TYR A 465 4.06 -12.18 10.67
N GLY A 466 3.32 -12.64 11.65
CA GLY A 466 2.88 -11.87 12.80
C GLY A 466 1.42 -12.13 13.15
N ASP A 467 0.98 -11.50 14.24
CA ASP A 467 -0.41 -11.53 14.67
C ASP A 467 -1.27 -10.67 13.74
N PRO A 468 -2.31 -11.22 13.08
CA PRO A 468 -3.18 -10.42 12.22
C PRO A 468 -4.01 -9.40 13.00
N ALA A 469 -4.23 -9.61 14.30
CA ALA A 469 -4.91 -8.66 15.17
C ALA A 469 -3.96 -7.67 15.85
N LEU A 470 -2.65 -7.70 15.50
CA LEU A 470 -1.67 -6.77 16.03
C LEU A 470 -2.16 -5.33 15.84
N GLN A 471 -2.37 -4.60 16.93
CA GLN A 471 -2.88 -3.24 16.89
C GLN A 471 -1.79 -2.29 16.40
N ILE A 472 -2.11 -1.48 15.39
CA ILE A 472 -1.22 -0.45 14.87
C ILE A 472 -1.39 0.80 15.73
N PRO A 473 -0.33 1.23 16.44
CA PRO A 473 -0.38 2.37 17.34
C PRO A 473 -0.25 3.67 16.56
N HIS A 474 -1.36 4.14 15.98
CA HIS A 474 -1.42 5.40 15.24
C HIS A 474 -1.19 6.62 16.15
N ALA A 475 -0.49 7.61 15.62
CA ALA A 475 -0.42 8.92 16.23
C ALA A 475 -1.83 9.55 16.31
N LYS A 476 -2.14 10.13 17.47
CA LYS A 476 -3.40 10.81 17.79
C LYS A 476 -3.15 12.31 17.86
N ARG A 477 -3.90 13.07 17.08
CA ARG A 477 -3.84 14.54 17.10
C ARG A 477 -4.58 15.11 18.30
N THR A 478 -3.90 15.17 19.45
CA THR A 478 -4.46 15.64 20.73
C THR A 478 -3.82 16.96 21.19
N ILE A 479 -2.80 17.45 20.50
CA ILE A 479 -2.13 18.71 20.81
C ILE A 479 -2.51 19.76 19.76
N ASP A 480 -3.11 20.85 20.21
CA ASP A 480 -3.33 22.02 19.38
C ASP A 480 -2.08 22.90 19.42
N ILE A 481 -1.56 23.25 18.24
CA ILE A 481 -0.48 24.23 18.08
C ILE A 481 -0.85 25.17 16.95
N GLN A 482 -0.55 26.45 17.12
CA GLN A 482 -0.77 27.48 16.10
C GLN A 482 0.35 28.49 16.12
N SER A 483 0.78 28.90 14.93
CA SER A 483 1.66 30.06 14.78
C SER A 483 0.94 31.36 15.13
N ARG A 484 1.60 32.27 15.86
CA ARG A 484 1.05 33.61 16.16
C ARG A 484 0.94 34.50 14.92
N SER A 485 1.73 34.19 13.89
CA SER A 485 1.71 34.86 12.61
C SER A 485 1.72 33.83 11.51
N PHE A 486 0.74 33.94 10.61
CA PHE A 486 0.68 33.15 9.39
C PHE A 486 1.93 33.30 8.51
N LEU A 487 2.59 34.48 8.58
CA LEU A 487 3.76 34.83 7.80
C LEU A 487 4.96 35.08 8.70
N THR A 488 6.02 34.31 8.50
CA THR A 488 7.29 34.46 9.21
C THR A 488 8.40 34.88 8.25
N ARG A 489 9.28 35.79 8.69
CA ARG A 489 10.43 36.23 7.88
C ARG A 489 11.57 35.20 8.03
N LYS A 490 12.41 35.11 7.01
CA LYS A 490 13.68 34.36 7.11
C LYS A 490 14.62 35.03 8.12
N ASN A 491 15.52 34.25 8.73
CA ASN A 491 16.47 34.74 9.73
C ASN A 491 15.77 35.51 10.86
N SER A 492 14.64 34.97 11.33
CA SER A 492 13.82 35.57 12.39
C SER A 492 13.26 34.49 13.31
N PHE A 493 12.40 34.86 14.25
CA PHE A 493 11.76 33.91 15.16
C PHE A 493 10.32 33.65 14.75
N LEU A 494 9.95 32.36 14.63
CA LEU A 494 8.57 31.89 14.59
C LEU A 494 8.07 31.77 16.02
N PHE A 495 7.05 32.56 16.39
CA PHE A 495 6.38 32.44 17.68
C PHE A 495 5.12 31.60 17.55
N PHE A 496 4.86 30.77 18.55
CA PHE A 496 3.71 29.86 18.57
C PHE A 496 3.05 29.81 19.95
N ASP A 497 1.78 29.45 19.94
CA ASP A 497 0.99 29.09 21.11
C ASP A 497 0.35 27.72 20.87
N GLY A 498 0.04 27.01 21.94
CA GLY A 498 -0.65 25.76 21.85
C GLY A 498 -1.34 25.37 23.15
N LYS A 499 -2.11 24.29 23.07
CA LYS A 499 -2.85 23.71 24.17
C LYS A 499 -2.85 22.19 24.05
N SER A 500 -2.71 21.49 25.16
CA SER A 500 -2.87 20.05 25.25
C SER A 500 -3.62 19.65 26.50
N ASP A 501 -4.10 18.41 26.52
CA ASP A 501 -4.70 17.79 27.71
C ASP A 501 -3.64 17.10 28.61
N LEU A 502 -2.36 17.36 28.36
CA LEU A 502 -1.26 16.79 29.16
C LEU A 502 -1.12 17.51 30.50
N ASP A 503 -0.66 16.78 31.52
CA ASP A 503 -0.43 17.32 32.87
C ASP A 503 0.53 18.53 32.88
N GLU A 504 0.43 19.39 33.90
CA GLU A 504 1.36 20.51 34.13
C GLU A 504 2.83 20.03 34.15
N GLY A 505 3.70 20.72 33.42
CA GLY A 505 5.12 20.38 33.33
C GLY A 505 5.43 19.20 32.40
N ALA A 506 4.46 18.71 31.62
CA ALA A 506 4.74 17.74 30.56
C ALA A 506 5.70 18.37 29.53
N PRO A 507 6.83 17.70 29.21
CA PRO A 507 7.76 18.18 28.20
C PRO A 507 7.13 18.04 26.81
N LEU A 508 7.36 19.07 25.99
CA LEU A 508 6.98 19.13 24.59
C LEU A 508 8.21 19.49 23.76
N LEU A 509 8.40 18.79 22.66
CA LEU A 509 9.36 19.16 21.64
C LEU A 509 8.59 19.76 20.47
N VAL A 510 8.97 20.97 20.08
CA VAL A 510 8.36 21.69 18.97
C VAL A 510 9.41 21.87 17.89
N PHE A 511 9.07 21.49 16.67
CA PHE A 511 9.94 21.56 15.50
C PHE A 511 9.32 22.41 14.42
N ILE A 512 10.17 23.03 13.61
CA ILE A 512 9.80 23.47 12.29
C ILE A 512 10.50 22.57 11.28
N LYS A 513 9.72 21.99 10.36
CA LYS A 513 10.23 21.05 9.35
C LYS A 513 9.77 21.40 7.94
N TYR A 514 10.49 20.88 6.94
CA TYR A 514 10.05 20.97 5.56
C TYR A 514 8.67 20.34 5.37
N TYR A 515 7.90 20.92 4.44
CA TYR A 515 6.65 20.29 4.02
C TYR A 515 6.95 18.93 3.37
N PRO A 516 6.19 17.85 3.65
CA PRO A 516 6.45 16.52 3.10
C PRO A 516 6.72 16.53 1.60
N GLY A 517 7.70 15.76 1.14
CA GLY A 517 8.08 15.64 -0.27
C GLY A 517 8.92 16.80 -0.82
N LYS A 518 9.13 17.87 -0.05
CA LYS A 518 10.13 18.89 -0.39
C LYS A 518 11.49 18.48 0.14
N ILE A 519 12.43 18.34 -0.79
CA ILE A 519 13.83 18.08 -0.44
C ILE A 519 14.50 19.43 -0.11
N PRO A 520 15.36 19.48 0.92
CA PRO A 520 16.23 20.63 1.16
C PRO A 520 17.06 20.99 -0.09
N VAL A 521 17.45 22.26 -0.21
CA VAL A 521 18.34 22.65 -1.32
C VAL A 521 19.73 22.13 -1.02
N ILE A 522 20.10 21.04 -1.67
CA ILE A 522 21.43 20.45 -1.61
C ILE A 522 22.32 21.20 -2.62
N ASP A 523 23.52 21.61 -2.19
CA ASP A 523 24.48 22.25 -3.09
C ASP A 523 24.83 21.26 -4.20
N SER A 524 24.65 21.68 -5.46
CA SER A 524 25.01 20.90 -6.65
C SER A 524 26.49 20.49 -6.71
N ALA A 525 27.36 21.11 -5.91
CA ALA A 525 28.75 20.72 -5.77
C ALA A 525 28.95 19.46 -4.91
N ILE A 526 27.97 19.11 -4.07
CA ILE A 526 27.99 17.90 -3.24
C ILE A 526 27.58 16.71 -4.12
N PRO A 527 28.38 15.62 -4.21
CA PRO A 527 28.01 14.43 -4.96
C PRO A 527 26.72 13.81 -4.41
N ALA A 528 25.82 13.38 -5.31
CA ALA A 528 24.51 12.82 -4.93
C ALA A 528 24.61 11.61 -3.98
N ASN A 529 25.62 10.73 -4.19
CA ASN A 529 25.89 9.54 -3.37
C ASN A 529 26.82 9.80 -2.17
N SER A 530 27.01 11.05 -1.77
CA SER A 530 27.79 11.36 -0.57
C SER A 530 26.92 11.24 0.68
N VAL A 531 27.56 10.89 1.81
CA VAL A 531 26.91 10.91 3.13
C VAL A 531 26.30 12.27 3.45
N GLU A 532 26.93 13.36 2.99
CA GLU A 532 26.45 14.72 3.18
C GLU A 532 25.14 14.96 2.42
N SER A 533 25.07 14.57 1.14
CA SER A 533 23.83 14.65 0.34
C SER A 533 22.73 13.77 0.94
N PHE A 534 23.06 12.54 1.32
CA PHE A 534 22.13 11.60 1.95
C PHE A 534 21.54 12.16 3.26
N ASN A 535 22.39 12.66 4.15
CA ASN A 535 21.94 13.25 5.41
C ASN A 535 21.11 14.51 5.16
N ALA A 536 21.53 15.38 4.23
CA ALA A 536 20.76 16.57 3.88
C ALA A 536 19.39 16.23 3.24
N ALA A 537 19.29 15.13 2.49
CA ALA A 537 18.03 14.69 1.89
C ALA A 537 17.05 14.10 2.93
N ASN A 538 17.58 13.55 4.03
CA ASN A 538 16.82 12.91 5.11
C ASN A 538 16.66 13.78 6.37
N ASP A 539 17.32 14.94 6.45
CA ASP A 539 17.16 15.91 7.54
C ASP A 539 16.10 16.96 7.20
N PHE A 540 14.90 16.75 7.72
CA PHE A 540 13.77 17.65 7.49
C PHE A 540 13.64 18.74 8.55
N ILE A 541 14.40 18.67 9.65
CA ILE A 541 14.22 19.56 10.80
C ILE A 541 15.05 20.83 10.59
N LEU A 542 14.37 21.96 10.51
CA LEU A 542 14.99 23.27 10.33
C LEU A 542 15.35 23.95 11.65
N GLY A 543 14.63 23.60 12.71
CA GLY A 543 14.80 24.18 14.04
C GLY A 543 13.93 23.47 15.05
N ALA A 544 14.38 23.44 16.29
CA ALA A 544 13.70 22.78 17.39
C ALA A 544 13.73 23.65 18.65
N THR A 545 12.72 23.53 19.49
CA THR A 545 12.71 24.10 20.84
C THR A 545 11.95 23.19 21.79
N ALA A 546 12.32 23.22 23.07
CA ALA A 546 11.64 22.47 24.12
C ALA A 546 10.81 23.44 24.97
N VAL A 547 9.56 23.08 25.22
CA VAL A 547 8.65 23.82 26.10
C VAL A 547 7.98 22.87 27.09
N THR A 548 7.27 23.41 28.06
CA THR A 548 6.48 22.63 29.01
C THR A 548 5.06 23.16 29.06
N THR A 549 4.11 22.27 29.31
CA THR A 549 2.71 22.64 29.56
C THR A 549 2.58 23.39 30.88
N GLN A 550 1.74 24.42 30.88
CA GLN A 550 1.32 25.15 32.06
C GLN A 550 0.17 24.42 32.76
N LYS A 551 -0.26 24.93 33.91
CA LYS A 551 -1.34 24.35 34.73
C LYS A 551 -2.67 24.19 33.98
N ASP A 552 -2.94 25.04 33.00
CA ASP A 552 -4.15 25.01 32.17
C ASP A 552 -3.97 24.25 30.84
N GLY A 553 -2.85 23.51 30.70
CA GLY A 553 -2.48 22.78 29.49
C GLY A 553 -1.91 23.66 28.37
N THR A 554 -1.82 24.98 28.56
CA THR A 554 -1.27 25.88 27.54
C THR A 554 0.24 25.84 27.48
N PHE A 555 0.81 26.16 26.32
CA PHE A 555 2.24 26.34 26.16
C PHE A 555 2.51 27.38 25.07
N SER A 556 3.69 27.99 25.10
CA SER A 556 4.11 28.97 24.10
C SER A 556 5.63 28.98 23.98
N GLY A 557 6.14 29.37 22.83
CA GLY A 557 7.58 29.44 22.62
C GLY A 557 7.95 30.14 21.32
N SER A 558 9.23 30.01 20.97
CA SER A 558 9.76 30.50 19.71
C SER A 558 10.83 29.57 19.15
N ILE A 559 10.88 29.45 17.83
CA ILE A 559 11.91 28.71 17.09
C ILE A 559 12.62 29.69 16.16
N GLU A 560 13.94 29.61 16.09
CA GLU A 560 14.73 30.36 15.10
C GLU A 560 14.51 29.76 13.70
N VAL A 561 14.20 30.62 12.73
CA VAL A 561 13.95 30.24 11.35
C VAL A 561 15.19 30.57 10.50
N PRO A 562 15.90 29.56 9.96
CA PRO A 562 17.07 29.79 9.12
C PRO A 562 16.73 30.41 7.76
N ASP A 563 17.75 30.73 6.95
CA ASP A 563 17.56 31.20 5.57
C ASP A 563 17.15 30.05 4.65
N VAL A 564 15.85 29.76 4.63
CA VAL A 564 15.26 28.69 3.82
C VAL A 564 14.50 29.23 2.62
N PRO A 565 14.22 28.43 1.57
CA PRO A 565 13.38 28.86 0.45
C PRO A 565 12.02 29.41 0.89
N ASN A 566 11.42 30.30 0.10
CA ASN A 566 10.06 30.77 0.42
C ASN A 566 9.06 29.63 0.24
N GLY A 567 8.12 29.44 1.17
CA GLY A 567 7.10 28.40 1.01
C GLY A 567 6.37 28.02 2.30
N ALA A 568 5.53 26.99 2.18
CA ALA A 568 4.90 26.30 3.29
C ALA A 568 5.88 25.33 3.97
N TYR A 569 5.79 25.28 5.30
CA TYR A 569 6.53 24.44 6.24
C TYR A 569 5.56 23.90 7.30
N VAL A 570 5.97 22.87 8.03
CA VAL A 570 5.17 22.29 9.11
C VAL A 570 5.76 22.71 10.45
N LEU A 571 4.91 23.29 11.30
CA LEU A 571 5.19 23.48 12.72
C LEU A 571 4.59 22.28 13.44
N GLU A 572 5.44 21.43 14.02
CA GLU A 572 5.02 20.19 14.67
C GLU A 572 5.34 20.24 16.16
N VAL A 573 4.46 19.65 16.97
CA VAL A 573 4.69 19.41 18.40
C VAL A 573 4.43 17.96 18.73
N ILE A 574 5.30 17.41 19.55
CA ILE A 574 5.20 16.06 20.08
C ILE A 574 5.50 16.05 21.57
N THR A 575 5.12 14.99 22.25
CA THR A 575 5.56 14.72 23.61
C THR A 575 6.36 13.41 23.68
N PRO A 576 7.47 13.38 24.43
CA PRO A 576 8.21 12.14 24.66
C PRO A 576 7.56 11.27 25.76
N LYS A 577 6.54 11.77 26.48
CA LYS A 577 5.92 11.05 27.61
C LYS A 577 4.75 10.17 27.21
N THR A 578 3.91 10.63 26.29
CA THR A 578 2.77 9.85 25.82
C THR A 578 2.97 9.51 24.36
N PRO A 579 2.79 8.25 23.99
CA PRO A 579 3.36 7.71 22.77
C PRO A 579 2.69 8.21 21.49
N THR A 580 1.44 8.65 21.57
CA THR A 580 0.65 8.97 20.37
C THR A 580 0.29 10.45 20.23
N SER A 581 0.54 11.31 21.23
CA SER A 581 0.04 12.69 21.18
C SER A 581 0.91 13.59 20.31
N VAL A 582 0.36 14.02 19.17
CA VAL A 582 1.01 14.92 18.21
C VAL A 582 0.12 16.11 17.88
N GLY A 583 0.73 17.17 17.36
CA GLY A 583 0.04 18.35 16.85
C GLY A 583 0.81 18.99 15.72
N HIS A 584 0.12 19.59 14.75
CA HIS A 584 0.79 20.34 13.69
C HIS A 584 -0.03 21.54 13.22
N ASP A 585 0.68 22.52 12.66
CA ASP A 585 0.16 23.68 11.95
C ASP A 585 0.99 23.91 10.66
N ILE A 586 0.40 24.57 9.67
CA ILE A 586 1.11 24.99 8.46
C ILE A 586 1.56 26.44 8.63
N VAL A 587 2.85 26.68 8.49
CA VAL A 587 3.45 28.01 8.58
C VAL A 587 4.09 28.42 7.27
N TYR A 588 4.03 29.71 6.93
CA TYR A 588 4.65 30.23 5.72
C TYR A 588 5.89 31.05 6.06
N ILE A 589 7.02 30.66 5.49
CA ILE A 589 8.28 31.40 5.60
C ILE A 589 8.53 32.14 4.30
N GLY A 590 8.78 33.45 4.43
CA GLY A 590 8.95 34.35 3.29
C GLY A 590 7.63 34.70 2.58
N PHE A 591 7.66 35.65 1.65
CA PHE A 591 6.44 36.22 1.07
C PHE A 591 5.74 35.23 0.10
N PRO A 592 4.51 34.77 0.39
CA PRO A 592 3.89 33.65 -0.32
C PRO A 592 3.06 34.12 -1.53
N PHE A 593 3.49 35.15 -2.27
CA PHE A 593 2.67 35.75 -3.34
C PHE A 593 2.18 34.69 -4.33
N LEU A 594 3.05 33.77 -4.73
CA LEU A 594 2.70 32.66 -5.62
C LEU A 594 1.79 31.61 -4.95
N PHE A 595 1.92 31.41 -3.64
CA PHE A 595 1.17 30.38 -2.91
C PHE A 595 -0.29 30.79 -2.62
N LEU A 596 -0.56 32.09 -2.45
CA LEU A 596 -1.93 32.62 -2.41
C LEU A 596 -2.70 32.35 -3.71
N PHE A 597 -2.00 32.10 -4.83
CA PHE A 597 -2.59 31.64 -6.09
C PHE A 597 -2.67 30.11 -6.23
N TYR A 598 -2.15 29.33 -5.27
CA TYR A 598 -2.06 27.87 -5.32
C TYR A 598 -3.24 27.13 -4.68
N ASN A 599 -4.25 27.82 -4.11
CA ASN A 599 -5.51 27.14 -3.76
C ASN A 599 -6.19 26.69 -5.07
N SER A 600 -5.81 25.49 -5.49
CA SER A 600 -6.03 24.95 -6.83
C SER A 600 -7.50 24.98 -7.19
N LYS A 601 -8.40 24.72 -6.25
CA LYS A 601 -9.87 24.76 -6.44
C LYS A 601 -10.37 26.15 -6.82
N THR A 602 -9.95 27.17 -6.07
CA THR A 602 -10.43 28.55 -6.28
C THR A 602 -9.87 29.13 -7.57
N TRP A 603 -8.59 28.88 -7.86
CA TRP A 603 -7.96 29.34 -9.08
C TRP A 603 -8.40 28.54 -10.31
N TRP A 604 -8.63 27.24 -10.17
CA TRP A 604 -9.26 26.46 -11.22
C TRP A 604 -10.61 27.03 -11.56
N LEU A 605 -11.45 27.36 -10.57
CA LEU A 605 -12.73 28.01 -10.84
C LEU A 605 -12.56 29.31 -11.64
N VAL A 606 -11.59 30.16 -11.28
CA VAL A 606 -11.29 31.40 -12.02
C VAL A 606 -10.82 31.10 -13.45
N LEU A 607 -9.85 30.19 -13.64
CA LEU A 607 -9.35 29.78 -14.95
C LEU A 607 -10.44 29.16 -15.81
N THR A 608 -11.31 28.36 -15.22
CA THR A 608 -12.48 27.76 -15.84
C THR A 608 -13.40 28.82 -16.40
N ILE A 609 -13.76 29.80 -15.56
CA ILE A 609 -14.63 30.92 -15.97
C ILE A 609 -13.98 31.70 -17.11
N VAL A 610 -12.69 32.02 -17.00
CA VAL A 610 -11.94 32.74 -18.04
C VAL A 610 -11.85 31.92 -19.34
N PHE A 611 -11.58 30.62 -19.23
CA PHE A 611 -11.47 29.68 -20.33
C PHE A 611 -12.78 29.58 -21.10
N PHE A 612 -13.89 29.30 -20.42
CA PHE A 612 -15.21 29.23 -21.04
C PHE A 612 -15.63 30.60 -21.61
N ALA A 613 -15.37 31.71 -20.92
CA ALA A 613 -15.65 33.03 -21.46
C ALA A 613 -14.89 33.29 -22.79
N SER A 614 -13.63 32.86 -22.88
CA SER A 614 -12.82 32.95 -24.10
C SER A 614 -13.34 32.03 -25.22
N LEU A 615 -13.71 30.80 -24.87
CA LEU A 615 -14.29 29.82 -25.80
C LEU A 615 -15.62 30.34 -26.38
N PHE A 616 -16.53 30.83 -25.53
CA PHE A 616 -17.80 31.42 -25.95
C PHE A 616 -17.61 32.65 -26.85
N ARG A 617 -16.66 33.54 -26.54
CA ARG A 617 -16.32 34.68 -27.39
C ARG A 617 -15.84 34.23 -28.78
N SER A 618 -15.02 33.18 -28.83
CA SER A 618 -14.51 32.61 -30.09
C SER A 618 -15.61 31.97 -30.93
N ILE A 619 -16.52 31.21 -30.31
CA ILE A 619 -17.68 30.60 -30.99
C ILE A 619 -18.62 31.69 -31.52
N LYS A 620 -18.97 32.68 -30.69
CA LYS A 620 -19.85 33.80 -31.07
C LYS A 620 -19.29 34.60 -32.24
N LYS A 621 -17.97 34.87 -32.24
CA LYS A 621 -17.29 35.56 -33.35
C LYS A 621 -17.41 34.76 -34.66
N ARG A 622 -17.36 33.43 -34.62
CA ARG A 622 -17.48 32.56 -35.80
C ARG A 622 -18.92 32.41 -36.30
N LEU A 623 -19.89 32.22 -35.40
CA LEU A 623 -21.31 32.21 -35.76
C LEU A 623 -21.72 33.52 -36.45
N ASN A 624 -21.19 34.66 -35.97
CA ASN A 624 -21.40 35.95 -36.62
C ASN A 624 -20.75 36.07 -38.01
N ILE A 625 -19.65 35.37 -38.28
CA ILE A 625 -19.00 35.33 -39.61
C ILE A 625 -19.82 34.46 -40.57
N CYS A 626 -20.28 33.28 -40.13
CA CYS A 626 -21.14 32.41 -40.92
C CYS A 626 -22.48 33.08 -41.27
N ASN A 627 -23.11 33.79 -40.33
CA ASN A 627 -24.35 34.54 -40.59
C ASN A 627 -24.17 35.71 -41.57
N ARG A 628 -22.97 36.28 -41.71
CA ARG A 628 -22.68 37.33 -42.71
C ARG A 628 -22.33 36.80 -44.09
N SER A 629 -22.16 35.48 -44.23
CA SER A 629 -21.70 34.85 -45.47
C SER A 629 -22.78 34.03 -46.18
N ALA A 630 -24.02 34.00 -45.65
CA ALA A 630 -25.14 33.36 -46.34
C ALA A 630 -25.51 34.20 -47.56
N PRO A 631 -25.25 33.75 -48.80
CA PRO A 631 -25.76 34.45 -49.97
C PRO A 631 -27.29 34.39 -49.91
N HIS A 632 -27.95 35.52 -50.19
CA HIS A 632 -29.39 35.56 -50.42
C HIS A 632 -29.73 34.55 -51.53
N LEU A 633 -30.15 33.34 -51.16
CA LEU A 633 -30.83 32.41 -52.06
C LEU A 633 -32.19 33.04 -52.37
N THR A 634 -32.22 33.84 -53.44
CA THR A 634 -33.45 34.25 -54.09
C THR A 634 -34.24 33.00 -54.45
N SER A 635 -35.47 32.91 -53.95
CA SER A 635 -36.43 31.85 -54.32
C SER A 635 -36.54 31.73 -55.84
N PRO A 636 -36.43 30.54 -56.44
CA PRO A 636 -36.78 30.35 -57.84
C PRO A 636 -38.29 30.55 -57.98
N LYS A 637 -38.68 31.50 -58.82
CA LYS A 637 -40.07 31.71 -59.22
C LYS A 637 -40.60 30.42 -59.86
N MET A 638 -41.66 29.86 -59.29
CA MET A 638 -42.57 28.97 -60.01
C MET A 638 -43.28 29.77 -61.11
N GLY A 639 -43.31 29.20 -62.31
CA GLY A 639 -44.20 29.67 -63.37
C GLY A 639 -43.53 29.68 -64.73
N GLU A 640 -43.48 28.52 -65.38
CA GLU A 640 -43.73 28.41 -66.82
C GLU A 640 -44.04 26.95 -67.16
N GLU A 641 -45.30 26.70 -67.48
CA GLU A 641 -45.79 25.51 -68.17
C GLU A 641 -45.12 25.42 -69.55
N LEU A 642 -44.51 24.28 -69.90
CA LEU A 642 -44.37 23.94 -71.32
C LEU A 642 -44.18 22.42 -71.54
N ILE A 643 -45.30 21.81 -71.94
CA ILE A 643 -45.47 20.80 -72.99
C ILE A 643 -44.76 19.44 -72.83
N LEU A 644 -45.58 18.43 -72.51
CA LEU A 644 -45.31 17.00 -72.70
C LEU A 644 -45.19 16.63 -74.19
N PRO A 645 -44.37 15.63 -74.53
CA PRO A 645 -44.81 14.59 -75.45
C PRO A 645 -44.78 13.20 -74.80
N ARG A 646 -45.84 12.45 -75.12
CA ARG A 646 -46.09 11.06 -74.78
C ARG A 646 -45.15 10.09 -75.53
N SER A 647 -44.98 8.94 -74.88
CA SER A 647 -44.94 7.55 -75.40
C SER A 647 -43.63 6.89 -75.85
N GLY A 648 -43.41 5.68 -75.30
CA GLY A 648 -42.68 4.54 -75.86
C GLY A 648 -41.65 3.95 -74.88
N TRP A 649 -42.01 3.06 -73.95
CA TRP A 649 -41.97 1.59 -74.12
C TRP A 649 -40.72 1.05 -74.82
N SER A 650 -39.73 0.65 -74.02
CA SER A 650 -39.13 -0.71 -73.98
C SER A 650 -38.33 -0.86 -72.70
#